data_AF-A0A945ZRV1-F1
#
_entry.id   AF-A0A945ZRV1-F1
#
_cell.length_a   1.000
_cell.length_b   1.000
_cell.length_c   1.000
_cell.angle_alpha   90.00
_cell.angle_beta   90.00
_cell.angle_gamma   90.00
#
_symmetry.space_group_name_H-M   'P 1'
#
loop_
_entity.id
_entity.type
_entity.pdbx_description
1 polymer ?
#
loop_
_entity_poly.entity_id
_entity_poly.type
_entity_poly.pdbx_seq_one_letter_code
_entity_poly.pdbx_strand_id
1 'polypeptide(L)'
;AVASSLDDEIMRYARYSTTGYDLPVEEAGQYLVRLHFAANRSEVQLPGFEVFHVLLEGDTVAADFDIYAEAGNRQTWISREYFVETLDEVISLRLPIVEFSNEISGIEVFQYQGDCVDLDEDDVCDDLEVMGCQDSTACNFDEASTEDDGTCEFVSCAGCMEMDACNFDSEATFADASCDFPTEGYNCEGDCLSDFDFDGICDPFEISGCIYASATNFMPSATDDDGSCIFDGAPDDLGCTYPEACNYDPLATFDDGSCHYPLPARNCDGLCDHDQDEDGICDEFEGCTIPTACNYNAAALDNDGCCIFANPGEDCFGACATDSDQDGICDENEVPGCMDAIACNYSMLATDENGSCNYAAAGEDCDGNCFLDMDGDGVCDDAEIEGCADESACNYEAEVTDPNGSCTYAAFYYDCDSTCLNDADSDGVCDEFEEPGCTYFMAANYAPSATDDDGSCVFEGNGITGCFYSNACNYNPAATVNDGSCIFATDGLNCDGECLLDCDGDGICDDFEVAGCIDDQACNFNAGATDAFDNCEYLSCADCMEEGACNFNPTAIYGSETCEYESCAGCTLADACNFDPLVTIPDDSCEFESCAGCTYSGADNYDPAATIDDGSCQMEGTFEMLTDSAYDSGYLDGINMGELECEDDVSSAFNDGFDLGSAQSTGNSESCGPGTIWNSDYNLCLPEPICEGDLNHDGVVGVSDLLLILAYYMTVCE
;
A
#
# COMPACT_ATOMS: atom_id res chain seq x y z
N ALA A 1 24.61 -17.81 -19.01
CA ALA A 1 25.24 -17.49 -20.31
C ALA A 1 24.55 -16.22 -20.78
N VAL A 2 25.23 -15.08 -20.64
CA VAL A 2 24.72 -13.77 -21.03
C VAL A 2 25.73 -13.19 -22.03
N ALA A 3 25.20 -12.48 -23.01
CA ALA A 3 25.84 -12.21 -24.28
C ALA A 3 26.93 -11.14 -24.18
N SER A 4 27.91 -11.27 -25.06
CA SER A 4 29.13 -10.48 -25.14
C SER A 4 28.93 -9.04 -25.67
N SER A 5 28.66 -8.07 -24.79
CA SER A 5 29.05 -6.66 -24.99
C SER A 5 30.02 -6.24 -23.88
N LEU A 6 30.75 -5.13 -24.05
CA LEU A 6 31.68 -4.61 -23.03
C LEU A 6 30.98 -4.32 -21.69
N ASP A 7 29.67 -4.06 -21.71
CA ASP A 7 28.83 -3.78 -20.53
C ASP A 7 28.83 -4.96 -19.53
N ASP A 8 28.96 -6.18 -20.05
CA ASP A 8 28.84 -7.42 -19.28
C ASP A 8 30.01 -7.64 -18.30
N GLU A 9 31.11 -6.89 -18.43
CA GLU A 9 32.26 -6.97 -17.53
C GLU A 9 32.20 -5.92 -16.40
N ILE A 10 31.69 -4.71 -16.67
CA ILE A 10 31.51 -3.65 -15.67
C ILE A 10 30.37 -4.02 -14.71
N MET A 11 29.26 -4.54 -15.22
CA MET A 11 28.06 -4.90 -14.43
C MET A 11 28.25 -6.12 -13.51
N ARG A 12 29.46 -6.71 -13.47
CA ARG A 12 29.83 -7.79 -12.54
C ARG A 12 30.47 -7.30 -11.26
N TYR A 13 30.82 -6.02 -11.20
CA TYR A 13 31.50 -5.42 -10.07
C TYR A 13 30.78 -4.14 -9.67
N ALA A 14 30.58 -3.96 -8.36
CA ALA A 14 29.97 -2.76 -7.82
C ALA A 14 30.70 -2.30 -6.56
N ARG A 15 30.58 -1.00 -6.28
CA ARG A 15 30.96 -0.40 -5.00
C ARG A 15 29.70 -0.11 -4.20
N TYR A 16 29.80 -0.38 -2.90
CA TYR A 16 28.69 -0.29 -1.95
C TYR A 16 28.99 0.73 -0.87
N SER A 17 27.95 1.33 -0.31
CA SER A 17 28.03 2.29 0.80
C SER A 17 29.07 3.40 0.56
N THR A 18 29.11 3.92 -0.67
CA THR A 18 30.04 4.97 -1.08
C THR A 18 29.41 6.35 -0.87
N THR A 19 30.13 7.33 -0.36
CA THR A 19 29.57 8.67 -0.14
C THR A 19 29.43 9.47 -1.44
N GLY A 20 30.25 9.17 -2.44
CA GLY A 20 30.29 9.87 -3.72
C GLY A 20 31.65 9.80 -4.40
N TYR A 21 31.83 10.59 -5.47
CA TYR A 21 33.08 10.74 -6.21
C TYR A 21 33.27 12.19 -6.63
N ASP A 22 34.52 12.65 -6.60
CA ASP A 22 34.93 13.90 -7.22
C ASP A 22 35.70 13.55 -8.50
N LEU A 23 35.08 13.79 -9.65
CA LEU A 23 35.54 13.34 -10.95
C LEU A 23 36.28 14.51 -11.64
N PRO A 24 37.62 14.50 -11.73
CA PRO A 24 38.34 15.59 -12.37
C PRO A 24 38.07 15.60 -13.88
N VAL A 25 37.77 16.77 -14.41
CA VAL A 25 37.55 17.02 -15.84
C VAL A 25 38.55 18.02 -16.40
N GLU A 26 38.69 18.12 -17.73
CA GLU A 26 39.76 18.91 -18.36
C GLU A 26 39.54 20.43 -18.25
N GLU A 27 38.28 20.88 -18.24
CA GLU A 27 37.88 22.28 -18.15
C GLU A 27 36.43 22.41 -17.63
N ALA A 28 36.10 23.54 -17.00
CA ALA A 28 34.72 23.85 -16.63
C ALA A 28 33.81 23.89 -17.88
N GLY A 29 32.59 23.37 -17.77
CA GLY A 29 31.64 23.28 -18.87
C GLY A 29 30.65 22.13 -18.74
N GLN A 30 29.99 21.82 -19.85
CA GLN A 30 28.96 20.78 -19.90
C GLN A 30 29.53 19.39 -20.18
N TYR A 31 29.00 18.40 -19.48
CA TYR A 31 29.39 17.00 -19.57
C TYR A 31 28.15 16.09 -19.57
N LEU A 32 28.24 14.99 -20.30
CA LEU A 32 27.30 13.88 -20.19
C LEU A 32 27.86 12.87 -19.20
N VAL A 33 27.18 12.67 -18.08
CA VAL A 33 27.53 11.69 -17.05
C VAL A 33 26.60 10.49 -17.16
N ARG A 34 27.15 9.30 -17.39
CA ARG A 34 26.39 8.05 -17.41
C ARG A 34 26.72 7.23 -16.16
N LEU A 35 25.69 6.90 -15.38
CA LEU A 35 25.79 6.07 -14.18
C LEU A 35 25.22 4.69 -14.45
N HIS A 36 25.90 3.66 -13.96
CA HIS A 36 25.55 2.26 -14.18
C HIS A 36 25.31 1.54 -12.86
N PHE A 37 24.21 0.79 -12.78
CA PHE A 37 23.74 0.07 -11.60
C PHE A 37 23.42 -1.38 -11.94
N ALA A 38 23.65 -2.34 -11.05
CA ALA A 38 23.39 -3.75 -11.34
C ALA A 38 22.68 -4.45 -10.16
N ALA A 39 21.44 -4.91 -10.37
CA ALA A 39 20.70 -5.71 -9.39
C ALA A 39 21.24 -7.16 -9.34
N ASN A 40 22.50 -7.36 -8.98
CA ASN A 40 23.22 -8.63 -9.20
C ASN A 40 23.54 -9.43 -7.93
N ARG A 41 23.14 -8.97 -6.73
CA ARG A 41 23.34 -9.74 -5.49
C ARG A 41 22.59 -11.08 -5.55
N SER A 42 23.32 -12.16 -5.21
CA SER A 42 22.92 -13.56 -5.43
C SER A 42 21.83 -14.08 -4.47
N GLU A 43 21.56 -13.32 -3.42
CA GLU A 43 20.55 -13.56 -2.42
C GLU A 43 19.57 -12.37 -2.43
N VAL A 44 18.28 -12.66 -2.25
CA VAL A 44 17.13 -11.85 -2.68
C VAL A 44 16.93 -10.59 -1.84
N GLN A 45 17.13 -9.40 -2.42
CA GLN A 45 16.66 -8.12 -1.88
C GLN A 45 15.32 -7.76 -2.51
N LEU A 46 14.39 -7.27 -1.69
CA LEU A 46 13.08 -6.80 -2.12
C LEU A 46 13.14 -5.29 -2.39
N PRO A 47 12.26 -4.75 -3.26
CA PRO A 47 12.04 -3.31 -3.34
C PRO A 47 11.87 -2.68 -1.96
N GLY A 48 12.45 -1.51 -1.74
CA GLY A 48 12.48 -0.76 -0.49
C GLY A 48 13.65 -1.09 0.43
N PHE A 49 14.51 -2.05 0.07
CA PHE A 49 15.63 -2.44 0.95
C PHE A 49 16.93 -1.67 0.68
N GLU A 50 17.23 -1.28 -0.57
CA GLU A 50 18.40 -0.47 -0.92
C GLU A 50 17.94 0.80 -1.64
N VAL A 51 17.78 1.88 -0.88
CA VAL A 51 17.25 3.16 -1.36
C VAL A 51 18.26 4.26 -1.09
N PHE A 52 18.56 5.08 -2.09
CA PHE A 52 19.51 6.20 -1.97
C PHE A 52 19.19 7.33 -2.93
N HIS A 53 19.69 8.54 -2.69
CA HIS A 53 19.58 9.61 -3.68
C HIS A 53 20.81 9.66 -4.59
N VAL A 54 20.67 10.25 -5.77
CA VAL A 54 21.77 10.58 -6.68
C VAL A 54 21.82 12.08 -6.84
N LEU A 55 22.95 12.69 -6.45
CA LEU A 55 23.19 14.12 -6.63
C LEU A 55 24.41 14.35 -7.53
N LEU A 56 24.29 15.28 -8.47
CA LEU A 56 25.37 15.74 -9.35
C LEU A 56 25.51 17.26 -9.20
N GLU A 57 26.70 17.76 -8.90
CA GLU A 57 26.96 19.20 -8.62
C GLU A 57 26.09 19.79 -7.49
N GLY A 58 25.54 18.94 -6.63
CA GLY A 58 24.62 19.34 -5.55
C GLY A 58 23.14 19.23 -5.91
N ASP A 59 22.80 19.03 -7.18
CA ASP A 59 21.43 18.88 -7.65
C ASP A 59 20.99 17.41 -7.54
N THR A 60 19.82 17.17 -6.94
CA THR A 60 19.23 15.83 -6.83
C THR A 60 18.65 15.41 -8.18
N VAL A 61 19.35 14.52 -8.90
CA VAL A 61 18.94 13.99 -10.21
C VAL A 61 18.13 12.69 -10.12
N ALA A 62 18.13 12.04 -8.95
CA ALA A 62 17.21 10.96 -8.62
C ALA A 62 16.98 10.93 -7.09
N ALA A 63 15.73 11.04 -6.66
CA ALA A 63 15.32 10.87 -5.26
C ALA A 63 14.82 9.44 -5.02
N ASP A 64 14.96 8.95 -3.79
CA ASP A 64 14.58 7.60 -3.34
C ASP A 64 14.83 6.48 -4.37
N PHE A 65 16.01 6.49 -4.97
CA PHE A 65 16.36 5.59 -6.06
C PHE A 65 16.54 4.16 -5.55
N ASP A 66 15.66 3.28 -6.01
CA ASP A 66 15.68 1.84 -5.75
C ASP A 66 15.96 1.08 -7.04
N ILE A 67 17.18 0.52 -7.10
CA ILE A 67 17.64 -0.26 -8.25
C ILE A 67 16.73 -1.48 -8.48
N TYR A 68 16.26 -2.15 -7.43
CA TYR A 68 15.48 -3.39 -7.52
C TYR A 68 14.02 -3.14 -7.91
N ALA A 69 13.42 -2.06 -7.41
CA ALA A 69 12.10 -1.61 -7.84
C ALA A 69 12.08 -1.33 -9.34
N GLU A 70 13.04 -0.54 -9.82
CA GLU A 70 13.13 -0.20 -11.24
C GLU A 70 13.52 -1.40 -12.12
N ALA A 71 14.36 -2.30 -11.61
CA ALA A 71 14.85 -3.47 -12.34
C ALA A 71 13.82 -4.60 -12.47
N GLY A 72 12.70 -4.56 -11.72
CA GLY A 72 11.65 -5.56 -11.80
C GLY A 72 12.06 -6.95 -11.28
N ASN A 73 12.81 -7.02 -10.18
CA ASN A 73 13.12 -8.26 -9.43
C ASN A 73 13.94 -9.34 -10.18
N ARG A 74 14.80 -9.00 -11.15
CA ARG A 74 15.71 -9.97 -11.80
C ARG A 74 17.12 -9.42 -11.93
N GLN A 75 18.09 -10.33 -12.08
CA GLN A 75 19.52 -10.05 -12.33
C GLN A 75 19.73 -9.24 -13.63
N THR A 76 19.39 -7.96 -13.58
CA THR A 76 19.49 -6.98 -14.69
C THR A 76 20.27 -5.75 -14.22
N TRP A 77 20.67 -4.93 -15.16
CA TRP A 77 21.37 -3.68 -14.90
C TRP A 77 20.59 -2.50 -15.50
N ILE A 78 20.81 -1.32 -14.94
CA ILE A 78 20.20 -0.06 -15.35
C ILE A 78 21.32 0.93 -15.63
N SER A 79 21.10 1.82 -16.60
CA SER A 79 22.01 2.94 -16.85
C SER A 79 21.20 4.21 -17.03
N ARG A 80 21.69 5.30 -16.43
CA ARG A 80 21.06 6.62 -16.46
C ARG A 80 22.05 7.64 -16.99
N GLU A 81 21.57 8.55 -17.81
CA GLU A 81 22.34 9.60 -18.44
C GLU A 81 21.86 10.96 -17.91
N TYR A 82 22.80 11.79 -17.48
CA TYR A 82 22.55 13.11 -16.92
C TYR A 82 23.47 14.12 -17.58
N PHE A 83 22.92 15.25 -18.01
CA PHE A 83 23.71 16.40 -18.43
C PHE A 83 24.05 17.24 -17.21
N VAL A 84 25.33 17.54 -17.03
CA VAL A 84 25.87 18.24 -15.86
C VAL A 84 26.75 19.38 -16.33
N GLU A 85 26.54 20.58 -15.78
CA GLU A 85 27.45 21.71 -15.96
C GLU A 85 28.27 21.90 -14.68
N THR A 86 29.59 21.78 -14.77
CA THR A 86 30.49 22.12 -13.65
C THR A 86 31.11 23.49 -13.89
N LEU A 87 31.14 24.30 -12.82
CA LEU A 87 31.77 25.62 -12.79
C LEU A 87 33.27 25.56 -12.45
N ASP A 88 33.76 24.38 -12.08
CA ASP A 88 35.16 24.11 -11.79
C ASP A 88 35.68 22.92 -12.63
N GLU A 89 36.87 22.42 -12.33
CA GLU A 89 37.49 21.30 -13.06
C GLU A 89 37.12 19.95 -12.43
N VAL A 90 36.00 19.87 -11.68
CA VAL A 90 35.55 18.68 -10.95
C VAL A 90 34.04 18.48 -11.12
N ILE A 91 33.59 17.25 -11.34
CA ILE A 91 32.18 16.88 -11.21
C ILE A 91 31.99 16.10 -9.90
N SER A 92 31.21 16.66 -9.00
CA SER A 92 30.84 16.15 -7.69
C SER A 92 29.60 15.25 -7.80
N LEU A 93 29.79 13.94 -7.72
CA LEU A 93 28.74 12.94 -7.56
C LEU A 93 28.59 12.62 -6.07
N ARG A 94 27.37 12.67 -5.53
CA ARG A 94 27.05 12.20 -4.16
C ARG A 94 25.92 11.18 -4.19
N LEU A 95 26.02 10.19 -3.31
CA LEU A 95 25.09 9.06 -3.23
C LEU A 95 24.62 8.88 -1.78
N PRO A 96 23.89 9.82 -1.16
CA PRO A 96 23.46 9.68 0.22
C PRO A 96 22.49 8.50 0.35
N ILE A 97 22.77 7.64 1.32
CA ILE A 97 21.96 6.46 1.61
C ILE A 97 20.70 6.91 2.34
N VAL A 98 19.54 6.47 1.86
CA VAL A 98 18.26 6.62 2.56
C VAL A 98 18.02 5.39 3.43
N GLU A 99 18.12 4.21 2.83
CA GLU A 99 17.89 2.93 3.52
C GLU A 99 19.01 1.93 3.19
N PHE A 100 19.56 1.30 4.23
CA PHE A 100 20.58 0.23 4.21
C PHE A 100 21.93 0.52 3.52
N SER A 101 21.94 0.73 2.19
CA SER A 101 23.15 0.91 1.39
C SER A 101 22.84 1.58 0.04
N ASN A 102 23.89 2.02 -0.65
CA ASN A 102 23.85 2.40 -2.05
C ASN A 102 24.74 1.48 -2.87
N GLU A 103 24.52 1.47 -4.19
CA GLU A 103 25.33 0.70 -5.12
C GLU A 103 25.67 1.52 -6.37
N ILE A 104 26.89 1.39 -6.89
CA ILE A 104 27.23 1.84 -8.24
C ILE A 104 28.23 0.88 -8.90
N SER A 105 27.93 0.48 -10.14
CA SER A 105 28.74 -0.44 -10.94
C SER A 105 29.73 0.27 -11.88
N GLY A 106 29.38 1.45 -12.36
CA GLY A 106 30.23 2.21 -13.29
C GLY A 106 29.83 3.66 -13.44
N ILE A 107 30.80 4.49 -13.84
CA ILE A 107 30.64 5.93 -14.10
C ILE A 107 31.38 6.23 -15.41
N GLU A 108 30.70 6.84 -16.38
CA GLU A 108 31.30 7.38 -17.59
C GLU A 108 31.07 8.89 -17.65
N VAL A 109 32.08 9.65 -18.09
CA VAL A 109 32.00 11.11 -18.23
C VAL A 109 32.50 11.49 -19.62
N PHE A 110 31.67 12.19 -20.39
CA PHE A 110 31.99 12.65 -21.74
C PHE A 110 31.92 14.18 -21.80
N GLN A 111 33.00 14.82 -22.24
CA GLN A 111 33.01 16.27 -22.48
C GLN A 111 32.08 16.61 -23.64
N TYR A 112 31.13 17.52 -23.40
CA TYR A 112 30.20 17.97 -24.42
C TYR A 112 30.86 19.07 -25.26
N GLN A 113 31.48 18.69 -26.39
CA GLN A 113 32.00 19.66 -27.36
C GLN A 113 30.84 20.17 -28.23
N GLY A 114 30.32 21.35 -27.85
CA GLY A 114 29.25 22.04 -28.56
C GLY A 114 29.59 22.36 -30.02
N ASP A 115 28.85 21.73 -30.91
CA ASP A 115 28.40 22.30 -32.19
C ASP A 115 26.91 21.92 -32.30
N CYS A 116 26.16 22.21 -31.22
CA CYS A 116 24.73 21.98 -31.25
C CYS A 116 24.08 23.11 -32.06
N VAL A 117 23.18 22.73 -32.96
CA VAL A 117 22.35 23.67 -33.69
C VAL A 117 21.19 24.01 -32.75
N ASP A 118 20.89 25.29 -32.59
CA ASP A 118 19.67 25.82 -31.95
C ASP A 118 18.90 26.50 -33.09
N LEU A 119 17.81 25.88 -33.55
CA LEU A 119 17.29 26.12 -34.90
C LEU A 119 16.39 27.35 -35.11
N ASP A 120 15.72 27.94 -34.12
CA ASP A 120 15.18 29.31 -34.26
C ASP A 120 15.33 30.14 -32.96
N GLU A 121 16.31 29.77 -32.11
CA GLU A 121 17.06 30.65 -31.18
C GLU A 121 16.49 30.82 -29.76
N ASP A 122 16.22 29.73 -29.03
CA ASP A 122 15.72 29.77 -27.63
C ASP A 122 16.80 29.54 -26.54
N ASP A 123 18.08 29.48 -26.95
CA ASP A 123 19.25 29.20 -26.10
C ASP A 123 19.29 27.75 -25.55
N VAL A 124 18.45 26.84 -26.06
CA VAL A 124 18.55 25.37 -25.88
C VAL A 124 19.01 24.73 -27.19
N CYS A 125 19.90 23.74 -27.09
CA CYS A 125 20.36 23.00 -28.26
C CYS A 125 19.26 22.06 -28.79
N ASP A 126 19.08 21.90 -30.11
CA ASP A 126 18.09 20.97 -30.71
C ASP A 126 18.26 19.52 -30.21
N ASP A 127 19.50 19.06 -29.99
CA ASP A 127 19.78 17.71 -29.46
C ASP A 127 19.51 17.59 -27.94
N LEU A 128 19.26 18.72 -27.26
CA LEU A 128 18.88 18.86 -25.85
C LEU A 128 17.41 19.32 -25.70
N GLU A 129 16.67 19.42 -26.81
CA GLU A 129 15.24 19.70 -26.78
C GLU A 129 14.48 18.47 -26.26
N VAL A 130 13.90 18.61 -25.08
CA VAL A 130 12.98 17.63 -24.51
C VAL A 130 11.60 18.03 -24.97
N MET A 131 11.07 17.27 -25.94
CA MET A 131 9.73 17.46 -26.47
C MET A 131 8.69 17.06 -25.43
N GLY A 132 7.83 17.99 -25.05
CA GLY A 132 6.75 17.75 -24.08
C GLY A 132 5.81 18.96 -23.99
N CYS A 133 4.86 18.94 -23.05
CA CYS A 133 3.96 20.07 -22.88
C CYS A 133 4.56 21.13 -21.94
N GLN A 134 4.77 22.35 -22.44
CA GLN A 134 5.25 23.49 -21.65
C GLN A 134 4.15 24.31 -20.96
N ASP A 135 2.88 24.05 -21.27
CA ASP A 135 1.78 24.78 -20.64
C ASP A 135 1.55 24.25 -19.23
N SER A 136 1.93 25.03 -18.21
CA SER A 136 1.74 24.67 -16.80
C SER A 136 0.28 24.49 -16.39
N THR A 137 -0.68 24.76 -17.29
CA THR A 137 -2.12 24.53 -17.07
C THR A 137 -2.63 23.24 -17.73
N ALA A 138 -1.76 22.51 -18.45
CA ALA A 138 -2.08 21.20 -19.01
C ALA A 138 -1.85 20.07 -18.00
N CYS A 139 -2.62 19.01 -18.14
CA CYS A 139 -2.59 17.81 -17.30
C CYS A 139 -1.33 16.95 -17.53
N ASN A 140 -0.76 17.00 -18.72
CA ASN A 140 0.51 16.35 -19.05
C ASN A 140 1.67 17.35 -19.12
N PHE A 141 1.60 18.45 -18.35
CA PHE A 141 2.71 19.39 -18.21
C PHE A 141 3.99 18.66 -17.79
N ASP A 142 5.08 18.93 -18.50
CA ASP A 142 6.39 18.34 -18.25
C ASP A 142 7.39 19.46 -17.95
N GLU A 143 7.80 19.58 -16.68
CA GLU A 143 8.77 20.59 -16.23
C GLU A 143 10.16 20.40 -16.86
N ALA A 144 10.47 19.20 -17.36
CA ALA A 144 11.72 18.93 -18.08
C ALA A 144 11.66 19.29 -19.56
N SER A 145 10.48 19.64 -20.10
CA SER A 145 10.31 19.97 -21.52
C SER A 145 10.93 21.32 -21.89
N THR A 146 11.62 21.38 -23.03
CA THR A 146 12.31 22.57 -23.54
C THR A 146 11.82 23.05 -24.92
N GLU A 147 11.08 22.24 -25.72
CA GLU A 147 10.19 22.71 -26.82
C GLU A 147 8.78 22.10 -26.62
N ASP A 148 7.72 22.85 -26.99
CA ASP A 148 6.34 22.36 -26.91
C ASP A 148 6.02 21.49 -28.13
N ASP A 149 5.76 20.20 -27.90
CA ASP A 149 5.48 19.25 -28.98
C ASP A 149 4.02 19.28 -29.47
N GLY A 150 3.21 20.16 -28.88
CA GLY A 150 1.79 20.31 -29.16
C GLY A 150 0.93 19.17 -28.60
N THR A 151 1.47 18.35 -27.71
CA THR A 151 0.73 17.26 -27.04
C THR A 151 0.03 17.68 -25.75
N CYS A 152 0.05 18.98 -25.40
CA CYS A 152 -0.67 19.51 -24.24
C CYS A 152 -2.14 19.05 -24.21
N GLU A 153 -2.49 18.36 -23.13
CA GLU A 153 -3.76 17.73 -22.85
C GLU A 153 -4.36 18.40 -21.61
N PHE A 154 -5.64 18.76 -21.65
CA PHE A 154 -6.27 19.62 -20.63
C PHE A 154 -7.52 18.99 -19.99
N VAL A 155 -7.78 17.71 -20.26
CA VAL A 155 -9.04 17.05 -19.92
C VAL A 155 -8.81 15.88 -18.98
N SER A 156 -7.63 15.24 -18.97
CA SER A 156 -7.37 14.06 -18.14
C SER A 156 -7.28 14.36 -16.64
N CYS A 157 -7.01 15.60 -16.27
CA CYS A 157 -6.99 16.11 -14.88
C CYS A 157 -8.17 17.04 -14.59
N ALA A 158 -9.16 17.09 -15.49
CA ALA A 158 -10.34 17.91 -15.36
C ALA A 158 -11.47 17.08 -14.72
N GLY A 159 -12.02 17.57 -13.61
CA GLY A 159 -13.05 16.86 -12.84
C GLY A 159 -13.76 17.80 -11.86
N CYS A 160 -14.61 17.25 -10.99
CA CYS A 160 -15.33 18.08 -10.03
C CYS A 160 -14.48 18.39 -8.79
N MET A 161 -14.14 19.67 -8.58
CA MET A 161 -13.33 20.12 -7.44
C MET A 161 -14.15 20.57 -6.22
N GLU A 162 -15.48 20.48 -6.26
CA GLU A 162 -16.33 20.91 -5.15
C GLU A 162 -16.55 19.77 -4.15
N MET A 163 -16.06 19.91 -2.91
CA MET A 163 -16.09 18.85 -1.90
C MET A 163 -17.49 18.37 -1.50
N ASP A 164 -18.52 19.17 -1.79
CA ASP A 164 -19.92 18.86 -1.49
C ASP A 164 -20.64 18.16 -2.66
N ALA A 165 -19.95 17.91 -3.78
CA ALA A 165 -20.49 17.22 -4.95
C ALA A 165 -20.32 15.70 -4.83
N CYS A 166 -21.30 14.95 -5.35
CA CYS A 166 -21.35 13.50 -5.35
C CYS A 166 -20.30 12.83 -6.23
N ASN A 167 -19.79 13.55 -7.22
CA ASN A 167 -18.70 13.11 -8.07
C ASN A 167 -17.43 13.93 -7.83
N PHE A 168 -17.23 14.43 -6.60
CA PHE A 168 -16.00 15.10 -6.21
C PHE A 168 -14.78 14.22 -6.53
N ASP A 169 -13.83 14.82 -7.24
CA ASP A 169 -12.57 14.22 -7.65
C ASP A 169 -11.43 14.97 -6.96
N SER A 170 -10.79 14.30 -5.99
CA SER A 170 -9.68 14.87 -5.23
C SER A 170 -8.38 14.98 -6.05
N GLU A 171 -8.30 14.31 -7.20
CA GLU A 171 -7.14 14.36 -8.11
C GLU A 171 -7.33 15.42 -9.22
N ALA A 172 -8.53 15.98 -9.38
CA ALA A 172 -8.80 17.03 -10.35
C ALA A 172 -8.07 18.33 -10.00
N THR A 173 -7.29 18.86 -10.94
CA THR A 173 -6.59 20.16 -10.80
C THR A 173 -7.30 21.28 -11.55
N PHE A 174 -8.30 20.94 -12.37
CA PHE A 174 -9.14 21.89 -13.10
C PHE A 174 -10.63 21.50 -13.04
N ALA A 175 -11.50 22.49 -12.79
CA ALA A 175 -12.95 22.26 -12.72
C ALA A 175 -13.58 22.23 -14.11
N ASP A 176 -14.14 21.08 -14.51
CA ASP A 176 -14.78 20.88 -15.83
C ASP A 176 -16.30 21.14 -15.84
N ALA A 177 -16.84 21.60 -14.70
CA ALA A 177 -18.27 21.79 -14.44
C ALA A 177 -19.11 20.49 -14.50
N SER A 178 -18.49 19.33 -14.29
CA SER A 178 -19.18 18.05 -14.15
C SER A 178 -19.82 17.83 -12.77
N CYS A 179 -19.63 18.74 -11.80
CA CYS A 179 -20.12 18.58 -10.43
C CYS A 179 -21.62 18.29 -10.37
N ASP A 180 -21.95 17.12 -9.83
CA ASP A 180 -23.28 16.66 -9.52
C ASP A 180 -23.52 16.76 -8.02
N PHE A 181 -24.64 17.36 -7.62
CA PHE A 181 -24.95 17.60 -6.21
C PHE A 181 -26.17 16.78 -5.81
N PRO A 182 -26.22 16.32 -4.55
CA PRO A 182 -27.34 15.55 -4.10
C PRO A 182 -28.61 16.41 -4.11
N THR A 183 -29.74 15.77 -4.38
CA THR A 183 -31.04 16.46 -4.34
C THR A 183 -31.31 16.91 -2.91
N GLU A 184 -31.86 18.12 -2.71
CA GLU A 184 -32.20 18.65 -1.38
C GLU A 184 -32.95 17.58 -0.54
N GLY A 185 -32.47 17.27 0.67
CA GLY A 185 -33.05 16.23 1.54
C GLY A 185 -32.49 14.81 1.36
N TYR A 186 -31.67 14.55 0.34
CA TYR A 186 -31.03 13.26 0.08
C TYR A 186 -29.50 13.38 0.14
N ASN A 187 -28.79 12.25 0.34
CA ASN A 187 -27.35 12.14 0.15
C ASN A 187 -27.00 11.80 -1.32
N CYS A 188 -25.72 11.53 -1.58
CA CYS A 188 -25.20 11.28 -2.93
C CYS A 188 -25.56 9.89 -3.48
N GLU A 189 -25.86 8.96 -2.59
CA GLU A 189 -26.37 7.63 -2.88
C GLU A 189 -27.88 7.64 -3.15
N GLY A 190 -28.54 8.79 -2.96
CA GLY A 190 -29.99 8.96 -3.09
C GLY A 190 -30.77 8.52 -1.86
N ASP A 191 -30.09 8.26 -0.75
CA ASP A 191 -30.70 7.95 0.54
C ASP A 191 -31.19 9.20 1.23
N CYS A 192 -32.17 8.99 2.09
CA CYS A 192 -32.76 10.07 2.83
C CYS A 192 -31.88 10.54 4.01
N LEU A 193 -31.67 11.86 4.14
CA LEU A 193 -30.86 12.43 5.23
C LEU A 193 -31.59 12.47 6.59
N SER A 194 -32.92 12.45 6.58
CA SER A 194 -33.76 12.42 7.78
C SER A 194 -35.07 11.74 7.41
N ASP A 195 -35.22 10.51 7.87
CA ASP A 195 -36.41 9.66 7.73
C ASP A 195 -36.72 9.12 9.13
N PHE A 196 -37.61 9.81 9.84
CA PHE A 196 -37.89 9.52 11.24
C PHE A 196 -38.74 8.26 11.44
N ASP A 197 -39.58 7.90 10.46
CA ASP A 197 -40.52 6.78 10.54
C ASP A 197 -40.13 5.56 9.68
N PHE A 198 -39.05 5.69 8.90
CA PHE A 198 -38.42 4.68 8.05
C PHE A 198 -39.32 4.18 6.91
N ASP A 199 -40.25 5.02 6.42
CA ASP A 199 -41.13 4.68 5.30
C ASP A 199 -40.50 4.91 3.91
N GLY A 200 -39.29 5.49 3.86
CA GLY A 200 -38.52 5.77 2.65
C GLY A 200 -38.83 7.12 2.01
N ILE A 201 -39.59 8.00 2.67
CA ILE A 201 -39.88 9.38 2.25
C ILE A 201 -39.25 10.33 3.26
N CYS A 202 -38.37 11.23 2.82
CA CYS A 202 -37.72 12.13 3.77
C CYS A 202 -38.67 13.10 4.47
N ASP A 203 -38.40 13.37 5.75
CA ASP A 203 -39.15 14.29 6.62
C ASP A 203 -39.48 15.65 5.94
N PRO A 204 -38.58 16.29 5.16
CA PRO A 204 -38.90 17.55 4.48
C PRO A 204 -39.96 17.41 3.36
N PHE A 205 -40.17 16.19 2.86
CA PHE A 205 -41.11 15.84 1.79
C PHE A 205 -42.34 15.09 2.29
N GLU A 206 -42.40 14.77 3.58
CA GLU A 206 -43.55 14.15 4.18
C GLU A 206 -44.77 15.08 4.20
N ILE A 207 -45.92 14.47 3.98
CA ILE A 207 -47.22 15.14 4.08
C ILE A 207 -47.93 14.54 5.29
N SER A 208 -47.96 15.26 6.41
CA SER A 208 -48.62 14.79 7.63
C SER A 208 -50.16 14.69 7.47
N GLY A 209 -50.74 13.59 7.92
CA GLY A 209 -52.18 13.33 7.88
C GLY A 209 -52.52 11.85 8.07
N CYS A 210 -53.80 11.52 8.22
CA CYS A 210 -54.16 10.12 8.47
C CYS A 210 -53.85 9.21 7.26
N ILE A 211 -52.92 8.25 7.41
CA ILE A 211 -52.48 7.34 6.33
C ILE A 211 -53.35 6.07 6.21
N TYR A 212 -54.22 5.82 7.18
CA TYR A 212 -55.01 4.59 7.23
C TYR A 212 -56.29 4.69 6.40
N ALA A 213 -56.39 3.91 5.32
CA ALA A 213 -57.58 3.86 4.45
C ALA A 213 -58.89 3.49 5.18
N SER A 214 -58.79 2.89 6.37
CA SER A 214 -59.92 2.54 7.24
C SER A 214 -60.42 3.70 8.12
N ALA A 215 -59.67 4.81 8.20
CA ALA A 215 -60.09 6.00 8.93
C ALA A 215 -61.07 6.84 8.13
N THR A 216 -62.01 7.46 8.82
CA THR A 216 -63.01 8.35 8.20
C THR A 216 -62.42 9.67 7.69
N ASN A 217 -61.22 10.04 8.13
CA ASN A 217 -60.43 11.19 7.69
C ASN A 217 -59.13 10.80 6.97
N PHE A 218 -59.05 9.60 6.38
CA PHE A 218 -57.92 9.17 5.55
C PHE A 218 -57.56 10.22 4.47
N MET A 219 -56.28 10.58 4.38
CA MET A 219 -55.72 11.39 3.31
C MET A 219 -54.85 10.53 2.39
N PRO A 220 -55.26 10.29 1.14
CA PRO A 220 -54.47 9.49 0.18
C PRO A 220 -53.12 10.09 -0.22
N SER A 221 -52.86 11.35 0.15
CA SER A 221 -51.60 12.05 -0.10
C SER A 221 -50.77 12.18 1.17
N ALA A 222 -51.26 11.69 2.32
CA ALA A 222 -50.47 11.69 3.53
C ALA A 222 -49.44 10.56 3.45
N THR A 223 -48.22 10.88 3.85
CA THR A 223 -47.10 9.92 3.95
C THR A 223 -46.76 9.68 5.42
N ASP A 224 -46.96 10.68 6.29
CA ASP A 224 -46.71 10.62 7.73
C ASP A 224 -48.03 10.69 8.53
N ASP A 225 -48.22 9.84 9.54
CA ASP A 225 -49.44 9.82 10.37
C ASP A 225 -49.40 10.86 11.50
N ASP A 226 -50.16 11.95 11.33
CA ASP A 226 -50.23 13.03 12.33
C ASP A 226 -51.06 12.69 13.59
N GLY A 227 -51.48 11.44 13.74
CA GLY A 227 -52.35 10.97 14.82
C GLY A 227 -53.77 11.56 14.81
N SER A 228 -54.17 12.28 13.75
CA SER A 228 -55.52 12.87 13.66
C SER A 228 -56.61 11.84 13.37
N CYS A 229 -56.25 10.57 13.12
CA CYS A 229 -57.15 9.54 12.62
C CYS A 229 -58.43 9.34 13.44
N ILE A 230 -59.55 9.21 12.73
CA ILE A 230 -60.89 9.04 13.26
C ILE A 230 -61.46 7.73 12.72
N PHE A 231 -61.44 6.68 13.55
CA PHE A 231 -62.09 5.39 13.26
C PHE A 231 -63.48 5.35 13.95
N ASP A 232 -64.51 4.71 13.35
CA ASP A 232 -65.94 4.89 13.73
C ASP A 232 -66.29 4.51 15.19
N GLY A 233 -65.47 3.63 15.81
CA GLY A 233 -65.26 3.58 17.25
C GLY A 233 -66.24 2.75 18.10
N ALA A 234 -65.79 1.57 18.54
CA ALA A 234 -66.28 0.90 19.75
C ALA A 234 -65.15 0.86 20.80
N PRO A 235 -65.39 1.27 22.06
CA PRO A 235 -64.43 1.17 23.17
C PRO A 235 -64.36 -0.28 23.68
N ASP A 236 -64.12 -1.19 22.73
CA ASP A 236 -64.21 -2.63 22.84
C ASP A 236 -63.08 -3.34 22.02
N ASP A 237 -62.30 -2.61 21.19
CA ASP A 237 -61.26 -3.14 20.25
C ASP A 237 -59.87 -2.46 20.34
N LEU A 238 -59.75 -1.37 21.11
CA LEU A 238 -58.49 -0.63 21.33
C LEU A 238 -57.94 -0.91 22.73
N GLY A 239 -56.67 -1.28 22.80
CA GLY A 239 -55.94 -1.55 24.04
C GLY A 239 -54.61 -2.24 23.74
N CYS A 240 -53.77 -2.45 24.76
CA CYS A 240 -52.46 -3.06 24.52
C CYS A 240 -52.57 -4.51 24.01
N THR A 241 -52.05 -4.79 22.82
CA THR A 241 -52.16 -6.12 22.17
C THR A 241 -50.96 -7.04 22.41
N TYR A 242 -49.90 -6.53 23.06
CA TYR A 242 -48.66 -7.26 23.34
C TYR A 242 -48.73 -8.03 24.66
N PRO A 243 -48.64 -9.37 24.66
CA PRO A 243 -48.72 -10.20 25.86
C PRO A 243 -47.69 -9.89 26.96
N GLU A 244 -46.58 -9.26 26.60
CA GLU A 244 -45.46 -8.91 27.47
C GLU A 244 -45.67 -7.58 28.22
N ALA A 245 -46.70 -6.80 27.85
CA ALA A 245 -47.03 -5.56 28.54
C ALA A 245 -47.88 -5.79 29.80
N CYS A 246 -47.66 -4.96 30.82
CA CYS A 246 -48.34 -5.02 32.11
C CYS A 246 -49.84 -4.72 32.05
N ASN A 247 -50.29 -4.03 31.01
CA ASN A 247 -51.71 -3.75 30.75
C ASN A 247 -52.21 -4.42 29.46
N TYR A 248 -51.59 -5.53 29.06
CA TYR A 248 -52.09 -6.38 27.97
C TYR A 248 -53.59 -6.66 28.12
N ASP A 249 -54.35 -6.32 27.09
CA ASP A 249 -55.77 -6.65 26.98
C ASP A 249 -55.97 -7.75 25.94
N PRO A 250 -56.29 -8.99 26.35
CA PRO A 250 -56.53 -10.10 25.42
C PRO A 250 -57.78 -9.95 24.55
N LEU A 251 -58.58 -8.90 24.74
CA LEU A 251 -59.72 -8.56 23.89
C LEU A 251 -59.42 -7.44 22.88
N ALA A 252 -58.28 -6.75 23.00
CA ALA A 252 -57.87 -5.74 22.03
C ALA A 252 -57.43 -6.40 20.72
N THR A 253 -57.88 -5.86 19.59
CA THR A 253 -57.45 -6.30 18.24
C THR A 253 -56.60 -5.25 17.54
N PHE A 254 -56.56 -4.02 18.06
CA PHE A 254 -55.73 -2.93 17.58
C PHE A 254 -55.03 -2.26 18.76
N ASP A 255 -53.71 -2.10 18.64
CA ASP A 255 -52.90 -1.44 19.65
C ASP A 255 -53.16 0.07 19.63
N ASP A 256 -53.50 0.65 20.78
CA ASP A 256 -53.76 2.09 20.92
C ASP A 256 -52.55 2.85 21.48
N GLY A 257 -51.38 2.23 21.50
CA GLY A 257 -50.15 2.78 22.09
C GLY A 257 -50.20 2.88 23.62
N SER A 258 -51.23 2.34 24.28
CA SER A 258 -51.33 2.38 25.75
C SER A 258 -50.46 1.34 26.46
N CYS A 259 -49.70 0.50 25.73
CA CYS A 259 -48.86 -0.54 26.30
C CYS A 259 -47.85 0.01 27.33
N HIS A 260 -47.98 -0.47 28.56
CA HIS A 260 -47.09 -0.19 29.66
C HIS A 260 -46.24 -1.42 29.92
N TYR A 261 -44.96 -1.35 29.58
CA TYR A 261 -44.00 -2.39 29.89
C TYR A 261 -43.40 -2.19 31.29
N PRO A 262 -43.01 -3.27 31.98
CA PRO A 262 -42.27 -3.11 33.23
C PRO A 262 -40.94 -2.40 32.94
N LEU A 263 -40.50 -1.56 33.88
CA LEU A 263 -39.18 -0.92 33.80
C LEU A 263 -38.07 -1.99 33.84
N PRO A 264 -36.91 -1.74 33.22
CA PRO A 264 -35.73 -2.63 33.34
C PRO A 264 -35.44 -3.00 34.80
N ALA A 265 -34.91 -4.21 35.04
CA ALA A 265 -34.76 -4.88 36.34
C ALA A 265 -36.03 -5.23 37.12
N ARG A 266 -37.23 -4.77 36.71
CA ARG A 266 -38.46 -4.84 37.51
C ARG A 266 -39.58 -5.64 36.84
N ASN A 267 -40.57 -6.04 37.64
CA ASN A 267 -41.81 -6.65 37.19
C ASN A 267 -42.96 -5.62 37.11
N CYS A 268 -44.13 -6.07 36.65
CA CYS A 268 -45.31 -5.22 36.45
C CYS A 268 -45.91 -4.61 37.73
N ASP A 269 -45.46 -5.04 38.90
CA ASP A 269 -45.82 -4.45 40.19
C ASP A 269 -44.74 -3.46 40.70
N GLY A 270 -43.71 -3.20 39.89
CA GLY A 270 -42.60 -2.28 40.22
C GLY A 270 -41.57 -2.86 41.18
N LEU A 271 -41.59 -4.18 41.41
CA LEU A 271 -40.65 -4.89 42.27
C LEU A 271 -39.49 -5.44 41.43
N CYS A 272 -38.27 -5.40 41.94
CA CYS A 272 -37.15 -6.10 41.33
C CYS A 272 -37.37 -7.61 41.51
N ASP A 273 -37.33 -8.46 40.48
CA ASP A 273 -37.47 -9.92 40.70
C ASP A 273 -36.15 -10.57 41.19
N HIS A 274 -35.06 -9.78 41.23
CA HIS A 274 -33.90 -9.96 42.10
C HIS A 274 -33.50 -8.61 42.72
N ASP A 275 -33.25 -8.61 44.03
CA ASP A 275 -32.78 -7.53 44.89
C ASP A 275 -32.02 -8.24 46.02
N GLN A 276 -30.70 -8.43 45.86
CA GLN A 276 -29.93 -9.35 46.70
C GLN A 276 -29.77 -8.85 48.15
N ASP A 277 -29.84 -7.53 48.39
CA ASP A 277 -29.64 -6.93 49.71
C ASP A 277 -30.90 -6.26 50.32
N GLU A 278 -32.05 -6.37 49.65
CA GLU A 278 -33.40 -5.97 50.10
C GLU A 278 -33.52 -4.46 50.40
N ASP A 279 -32.80 -3.61 49.67
CA ASP A 279 -32.79 -2.16 49.90
C ASP A 279 -33.81 -1.38 49.03
N GLY A 280 -34.42 -2.06 48.03
CA GLY A 280 -35.43 -1.51 47.13
C GLY A 280 -34.89 -0.91 45.83
N ILE A 281 -33.58 -0.98 45.59
CA ILE A 281 -32.88 -0.66 44.33
C ILE A 281 -32.49 -2.00 43.66
N CYS A 282 -32.54 -2.09 42.33
CA CYS A 282 -32.32 -3.38 41.64
C CYS A 282 -30.87 -3.56 41.15
N ASP A 283 -30.39 -4.81 41.16
CA ASP A 283 -29.05 -5.34 40.79
C ASP A 283 -28.49 -5.01 39.37
N GLU A 284 -29.10 -4.12 38.57
CA GLU A 284 -28.93 -4.14 37.09
C GLU A 284 -28.01 -3.06 36.48
N PHE A 285 -27.78 -1.90 37.10
CA PHE A 285 -27.11 -0.76 36.44
C PHE A 285 -25.99 -0.11 37.28
N GLU A 286 -24.81 -0.72 37.21
CA GLU A 286 -23.54 -0.16 37.65
C GLU A 286 -22.99 0.84 36.60
N GLY A 287 -22.48 1.99 37.05
CA GLY A 287 -21.82 2.97 36.17
C GLY A 287 -21.47 4.28 36.88
N CYS A 288 -20.76 5.20 36.21
CA CYS A 288 -20.36 6.44 36.85
C CYS A 288 -21.55 7.42 37.06
N THR A 289 -21.83 7.78 38.32
CA THR A 289 -22.93 8.71 38.70
C THR A 289 -22.50 10.17 38.87
N ILE A 290 -21.24 10.50 38.58
CA ILE A 290 -20.68 11.85 38.80
C ILE A 290 -20.85 12.69 37.51
N PRO A 291 -21.65 13.78 37.49
CA PRO A 291 -21.98 14.52 36.26
C PRO A 291 -20.82 15.20 35.53
N THR A 292 -19.65 15.28 36.16
CA THR A 292 -18.43 15.86 35.57
C THR A 292 -17.45 14.80 35.06
N ALA A 293 -17.80 13.52 35.15
CA ALA A 293 -17.03 12.42 34.59
C ALA A 293 -17.43 12.19 33.12
N CYS A 294 -16.48 11.73 32.32
CA CYS A 294 -16.62 11.53 30.89
C CYS A 294 -17.46 10.32 30.51
N ASN A 295 -17.43 9.29 31.35
CA ASN A 295 -18.35 8.16 31.25
C ASN A 295 -19.57 8.32 32.18
N TYR A 296 -19.97 9.57 32.48
CA TYR A 296 -21.17 9.82 33.28
C TYR A 296 -22.39 9.21 32.60
N ASN A 297 -23.07 8.32 33.33
CA ASN A 297 -24.32 7.73 32.89
C ASN A 297 -25.45 8.22 33.78
N ALA A 298 -26.34 9.05 33.21
CA ALA A 298 -27.51 9.58 33.92
C ALA A 298 -28.53 8.50 34.34
N ALA A 299 -28.43 7.28 33.79
CA ALA A 299 -29.24 6.13 34.17
C ALA A 299 -28.60 5.25 35.25
N ALA A 300 -27.31 5.46 35.58
CA ALA A 300 -26.64 4.71 36.65
C ALA A 300 -27.20 5.14 38.02
N LEU A 301 -27.52 4.14 38.85
CA LEU A 301 -28.13 4.35 40.17
C LEU A 301 -27.12 4.18 41.31
N ASP A 302 -26.01 3.46 41.06
CA ASP A 302 -24.90 3.29 41.99
C ASP A 302 -23.55 3.52 41.28
N ASN A 303 -22.60 4.11 42.00
CA ASN A 303 -21.27 4.42 41.46
C ASN A 303 -20.34 3.22 41.61
N ASP A 304 -19.99 2.59 40.49
CA ASP A 304 -19.06 1.46 40.40
C ASP A 304 -17.60 1.81 40.75
N GLY A 305 -17.31 3.10 40.98
CA GLY A 305 -15.97 3.59 41.30
C GLY A 305 -15.07 3.76 40.06
N CYS A 306 -15.60 3.54 38.85
CA CYS A 306 -14.88 3.63 37.58
C CYS A 306 -15.18 4.95 36.83
N CYS A 307 -15.39 6.05 37.57
CA CYS A 307 -15.56 7.37 36.96
C CYS A 307 -14.26 7.87 36.31
N ILE A 308 -14.30 8.07 35.00
CA ILE A 308 -13.22 8.64 34.21
C ILE A 308 -13.42 10.15 34.17
N PHE A 309 -12.40 10.93 34.50
CA PHE A 309 -12.44 12.39 34.38
C PHE A 309 -11.50 12.83 33.26
N ALA A 310 -11.89 13.86 32.52
CA ALA A 310 -10.98 14.53 31.60
C ALA A 310 -9.78 15.10 32.39
N ASN A 311 -8.61 15.12 31.76
CA ASN A 311 -7.45 15.84 32.29
C ASN A 311 -7.74 17.37 32.28
N PRO A 312 -6.94 18.23 32.94
CA PRO A 312 -7.10 19.69 32.81
C PRO A 312 -6.94 20.13 31.34
N GLY A 313 -7.48 21.29 30.93
CA GLY A 313 -7.47 21.73 29.54
C GLY A 313 -8.35 20.93 28.56
N GLU A 314 -8.49 19.62 28.76
CA GLU A 314 -9.12 18.65 27.85
C GLU A 314 -10.63 18.49 28.10
N ASP A 315 -11.35 18.13 27.04
CA ASP A 315 -12.70 17.60 27.11
C ASP A 315 -12.71 16.07 27.27
N CYS A 316 -13.91 15.49 27.27
CA CYS A 316 -14.08 14.06 27.52
C CYS A 316 -13.71 13.13 26.36
N PHE A 317 -13.31 13.70 25.23
CA PHE A 317 -12.76 12.98 24.08
C PHE A 317 -11.24 13.22 23.96
N GLY A 318 -10.63 13.89 24.95
CA GLY A 318 -9.22 14.26 24.93
C GLY A 318 -8.94 15.47 24.04
N ALA A 319 -9.95 16.22 23.60
CA ALA A 319 -9.76 17.40 22.77
C ALA A 319 -9.58 18.65 23.63
N CYS A 320 -8.63 19.51 23.24
CA CYS A 320 -8.31 20.72 23.99
C CYS A 320 -9.39 21.79 23.88
N ALA A 321 -9.76 22.40 25.02
CA ALA A 321 -10.67 23.54 25.04
C ALA A 321 -10.07 24.79 24.37
N THR A 322 -8.75 24.91 24.41
CA THR A 322 -7.92 25.87 23.67
C THR A 322 -6.53 25.25 23.48
N ASP A 323 -6.10 25.20 22.23
CA ASP A 323 -4.79 24.75 21.77
C ASP A 323 -4.38 25.78 20.69
N SER A 324 -3.52 26.71 21.10
CA SER A 324 -3.20 27.92 20.36
C SER A 324 -2.18 27.68 19.25
N ASP A 325 -1.30 26.68 19.40
CA ASP A 325 -0.25 26.36 18.44
C ASP A 325 -0.47 25.05 17.67
N GLN A 326 -1.54 24.30 18.01
CA GLN A 326 -2.04 23.09 17.34
C GLN A 326 -1.08 21.90 17.42
N ASP A 327 -0.27 21.81 18.48
CA ASP A 327 0.65 20.69 18.69
C ASP A 327 -0.01 19.48 19.40
N GLY A 328 -1.27 19.63 19.83
CA GLY A 328 -2.05 18.59 20.49
C GLY A 328 -1.95 18.60 22.01
N ILE A 329 -1.28 19.58 22.62
CA ILE A 329 -1.20 19.78 24.07
C ILE A 329 -1.93 21.08 24.43
N CYS A 330 -2.90 21.01 25.34
CA CYS A 330 -3.76 22.16 25.60
C CYS A 330 -3.01 23.31 26.29
N ASP A 331 -3.32 24.58 25.99
CA ASP A 331 -2.69 25.78 26.56
C ASP A 331 -2.52 25.77 28.10
N GLU A 332 -3.47 25.17 28.84
CA GLU A 332 -3.40 25.07 30.31
C GLU A 332 -2.42 24.01 30.82
N ASN A 333 -2.11 23.03 29.97
CA ASN A 333 -1.16 21.94 30.19
C ASN A 333 0.18 22.19 29.52
N GLU A 334 0.27 23.23 28.69
CA GLU A 334 1.51 23.62 28.06
C GLU A 334 2.57 23.97 29.11
N VAL A 335 3.78 23.48 28.87
CA VAL A 335 4.96 23.82 29.65
C VAL A 335 5.85 24.68 28.76
N PRO A 336 5.83 26.02 28.95
CA PRO A 336 6.61 26.91 28.10
C PRO A 336 8.11 26.67 28.29
N GLY A 337 8.83 26.45 27.21
CA GLY A 337 10.25 26.17 27.24
C GLY A 337 10.86 26.11 25.85
N CYS A 338 12.00 25.43 25.74
CA CYS A 338 12.65 25.19 24.47
C CYS A 338 12.45 23.74 24.04
N MET A 339 11.84 23.55 22.88
CA MET A 339 11.48 22.27 22.27
C MET A 339 12.54 21.77 21.28
N ASP A 340 13.48 22.62 20.88
CA ASP A 340 14.56 22.22 19.97
C ASP A 340 15.62 21.37 20.71
N ALA A 341 15.75 20.10 20.33
CA ALA A 341 16.68 19.14 20.94
C ALA A 341 18.17 19.53 20.79
N ILE A 342 18.52 20.42 19.86
CA ILE A 342 19.91 20.92 19.73
C ILE A 342 20.20 22.16 20.59
N ALA A 343 19.21 22.66 21.32
CA ALA A 343 19.35 23.86 22.13
C ALA A 343 19.75 23.63 23.59
N CYS A 344 20.33 24.67 24.15
CA CYS A 344 21.06 24.75 25.41
C CYS A 344 20.24 25.19 26.62
N ASN A 345 18.93 25.18 26.46
CA ASN A 345 18.03 24.85 27.54
C ASN A 345 16.84 24.02 27.01
N TYR A 346 17.12 23.06 26.11
CA TYR A 346 16.13 22.07 25.68
C TYR A 346 15.51 21.38 26.91
N SER A 347 14.19 21.26 26.89
CA SER A 347 13.44 20.57 27.91
C SER A 347 12.51 19.59 27.22
N MET A 348 12.72 18.29 27.45
CA MET A 348 11.78 17.24 27.03
C MET A 348 10.39 17.34 27.67
N LEU A 349 10.24 18.22 28.67
CA LEU A 349 8.97 18.54 29.29
C LEU A 349 8.34 19.81 28.72
N ALA A 350 9.05 20.54 27.83
CA ALA A 350 8.49 21.73 27.20
C ALA A 350 7.58 21.31 26.05
N THR A 351 6.44 21.97 25.98
CA THR A 351 5.36 21.67 25.03
C THR A 351 4.78 22.97 24.45
N ASP A 352 5.52 24.07 24.56
CA ASP A 352 5.21 25.38 23.97
C ASP A 352 6.54 26.14 23.80
N GLU A 353 6.90 26.42 22.55
CA GLU A 353 8.14 27.11 22.19
C GLU A 353 8.01 28.61 22.44
N ASN A 354 8.47 29.06 23.60
CA ASN A 354 8.35 30.47 24.00
C ASN A 354 9.51 31.35 23.50
N GLY A 355 10.32 30.86 22.55
CA GLY A 355 11.50 31.54 22.02
C GLY A 355 12.66 31.58 23.01
N SER A 356 12.72 30.62 23.94
CA SER A 356 13.80 30.50 24.93
C SER A 356 14.96 29.60 24.46
N CYS A 357 14.89 28.96 23.30
CA CYS A 357 16.03 28.22 22.76
C CYS A 357 17.28 29.11 22.59
N ASN A 358 18.22 28.92 23.52
CA ASN A 358 19.59 29.38 23.42
C ASN A 358 20.40 28.26 22.77
N TYR A 359 21.33 28.57 21.87
CA TYR A 359 22.17 27.58 21.18
C TYR A 359 23.64 27.84 21.50
N ALA A 360 24.43 26.79 21.53
CA ALA A 360 25.88 26.91 21.67
C ALA A 360 26.54 27.40 20.38
N ALA A 361 27.77 27.89 20.45
CA ALA A 361 28.53 28.31 19.27
C ALA A 361 28.98 27.10 18.41
N ALA A 362 29.48 27.37 17.20
CA ALA A 362 30.09 26.33 16.38
C ALA A 362 31.29 25.71 17.12
N GLY A 363 31.15 24.43 17.49
CA GLY A 363 32.13 23.67 18.26
C GLY A 363 31.94 23.71 19.79
N GLU A 364 31.10 24.58 20.35
CA GLU A 364 30.87 24.68 21.81
C GLU A 364 29.68 23.86 22.29
N ASP A 365 29.70 23.43 23.55
CA ASP A 365 28.55 22.86 24.24
C ASP A 365 27.68 23.93 24.92
N CYS A 366 26.59 23.50 25.52
CA CYS A 366 25.59 24.38 26.11
C CYS A 366 26.01 25.11 27.38
N ASP A 367 27.13 24.71 27.99
CA ASP A 367 27.76 25.42 29.08
C ASP A 367 28.86 26.38 28.57
N GLY A 368 29.06 26.45 27.25
CA GLY A 368 30.14 27.21 26.61
C GLY A 368 31.52 26.59 26.86
N ASN A 369 31.61 25.32 27.27
CA ASN A 369 32.85 24.57 27.09
C ASN A 369 32.98 24.26 25.58
N CYS A 370 34.15 23.80 25.14
CA CYS A 370 34.21 23.22 23.81
C CYS A 370 33.77 21.75 23.79
N PHE A 371 33.18 21.29 22.69
CA PHE A 371 33.03 19.85 22.44
C PHE A 371 34.37 19.18 22.18
N LEU A 372 35.30 19.90 21.53
CA LEU A 372 36.68 19.49 21.40
C LEU A 372 37.60 20.69 21.66
N ASP A 373 38.21 20.65 22.85
CA ASP A 373 39.19 21.58 23.42
C ASP A 373 40.60 20.98 23.35
N MET A 374 41.00 20.44 22.17
CA MET A 374 42.14 19.51 22.11
C MET A 374 43.48 20.14 22.50
N ASP A 375 43.62 21.46 22.35
CA ASP A 375 44.78 22.21 22.82
C ASP A 375 44.53 23.12 24.06
N GLY A 376 43.25 23.38 24.38
CA GLY A 376 42.80 24.11 25.56
C GLY A 376 43.16 25.60 25.61
N ASP A 377 43.40 26.24 24.47
CA ASP A 377 43.75 27.65 24.39
C ASP A 377 42.54 28.61 24.55
N GLY A 378 41.33 28.04 24.50
CA GLY A 378 40.05 28.72 24.68
C GLY A 378 39.33 29.05 23.37
N VAL A 379 39.83 28.58 22.23
CA VAL A 379 39.12 28.46 20.95
C VAL A 379 38.68 26.99 20.79
N CYS A 380 37.64 26.76 19.99
CA CYS A 380 37.15 25.42 19.69
C CYS A 380 37.83 24.85 18.45
N ASP A 381 38.13 23.55 18.43
CA ASP A 381 38.80 22.86 17.31
C ASP A 381 38.14 23.17 15.93
N ASP A 382 36.81 23.18 15.85
CA ASP A 382 36.07 23.49 14.59
C ASP A 382 36.12 24.99 14.20
N ALA A 383 36.60 25.84 15.10
CA ALA A 383 36.80 27.28 14.94
C ALA A 383 38.30 27.66 14.89
N GLU A 384 39.20 26.68 14.91
CA GLU A 384 40.65 26.88 14.91
C GLU A 384 41.25 27.05 13.52
N ILE A 385 42.17 28.01 13.39
CA ILE A 385 42.97 28.24 12.19
C ILE A 385 44.34 27.61 12.40
N GLU A 386 44.56 26.46 11.78
CA GLU A 386 45.79 25.68 11.90
C GLU A 386 46.99 26.29 11.17
N GLY A 387 48.17 26.30 11.79
CA GLY A 387 49.43 26.74 11.16
C GLY A 387 50.56 27.02 12.15
N CYS A 388 51.57 27.79 11.75
CA CYS A 388 52.68 28.13 12.66
C CYS A 388 52.57 29.57 13.19
N ALA A 389 52.37 29.71 14.51
CA ALA A 389 52.24 30.99 15.21
C ALA A 389 53.57 31.58 15.76
N ASP A 390 54.72 30.91 15.55
CA ASP A 390 56.02 31.34 16.08
C ASP A 390 56.79 32.25 15.09
N GLU A 391 56.94 33.53 15.43
CA GLU A 391 57.67 34.54 14.64
C GLU A 391 59.13 34.15 14.28
N SER A 392 59.71 33.15 14.94
CA SER A 392 61.08 32.65 14.70
C SER A 392 61.16 31.37 13.86
N ALA A 393 60.02 30.77 13.52
CA ALA A 393 59.93 29.61 12.64
C ALA A 393 60.05 29.99 11.16
N CYS A 394 60.46 29.04 10.33
CA CYS A 394 60.62 29.24 8.89
C CYS A 394 59.28 29.37 8.14
N ASN A 395 58.14 29.03 8.77
CA ASN A 395 56.81 28.95 8.15
C ASN A 395 55.69 29.75 8.87
N TYR A 396 55.97 30.99 9.32
CA TYR A 396 55.04 31.86 10.08
C TYR A 396 54.43 33.04 9.29
N GLU A 397 53.13 33.31 9.51
CA GLU A 397 52.52 34.63 9.81
C GLU A 397 51.36 34.43 10.84
N ALA A 398 50.35 35.31 10.97
CA ALA A 398 49.89 35.79 12.29
C ALA A 398 48.47 35.42 12.78
N GLU A 399 47.62 34.84 11.94
CA GLU A 399 46.19 34.58 12.22
C GLU A 399 45.91 33.17 12.75
N VAL A 400 46.96 32.36 12.91
CA VAL A 400 46.90 31.00 13.43
C VAL A 400 46.41 31.02 14.87
N THR A 401 45.31 30.34 15.13
CA THR A 401 44.77 30.15 16.48
C THR A 401 45.08 28.77 17.02
N ASP A 402 45.32 27.75 16.17
CA ASP A 402 45.87 26.47 16.60
C ASP A 402 47.28 26.25 16.01
N PRO A 403 48.34 26.28 16.85
CA PRO A 403 49.72 26.04 16.43
C PRO A 403 50.00 24.63 15.87
N ASN A 404 49.08 23.67 16.03
CA ASN A 404 48.98 22.28 15.51
C ASN A 404 50.28 21.42 15.44
N GLY A 405 51.36 21.87 16.09
CA GLY A 405 52.71 21.31 15.99
C GLY A 405 53.49 21.65 14.70
N SER A 406 52.96 22.42 13.75
CA SER A 406 53.56 22.58 12.41
C SER A 406 54.76 23.53 12.31
N CYS A 407 55.17 24.21 13.39
CA CYS A 407 56.30 25.14 13.34
C CYS A 407 57.65 24.46 13.03
N THR A 408 58.24 24.87 11.90
CA THR A 408 59.52 24.39 11.39
C THR A 408 60.64 25.35 11.75
N TYR A 409 61.83 24.83 12.08
CA TYR A 409 62.96 25.65 12.53
C TYR A 409 64.27 25.23 11.86
N ALA A 410 65.20 26.18 11.73
CA ALA A 410 66.60 25.87 11.45
C ALA A 410 67.16 24.95 12.54
N ALA A 411 67.46 23.69 12.18
CA ALA A 411 67.97 22.69 13.12
C ALA A 411 69.32 23.11 13.71
N PHE A 412 69.70 22.57 14.87
CA PHE A 412 70.92 23.04 15.54
C PHE A 412 72.18 22.60 14.77
N TYR A 413 73.07 23.56 14.45
CA TYR A 413 74.15 23.49 13.44
C TYR A 413 73.69 23.53 11.96
N TYR A 414 72.43 23.87 11.66
CA TYR A 414 71.88 24.04 10.30
C TYR A 414 71.25 25.43 10.07
N ASP A 415 70.73 25.67 8.86
CA ASP A 415 69.78 26.76 8.52
C ASP A 415 68.40 26.22 8.07
N CYS A 416 67.43 27.11 7.76
CA CYS A 416 66.06 26.71 7.34
C CYS A 416 66.05 25.77 6.12
N ASP A 417 66.95 26.01 5.16
CA ASP A 417 67.09 25.19 3.95
C ASP A 417 67.83 23.86 4.23
N SER A 418 68.01 23.49 5.51
CA SER A 418 68.66 22.27 5.98
C SER A 418 70.14 22.14 5.58
N THR A 419 70.85 23.26 5.41
CA THR A 419 72.30 23.27 5.14
C THR A 419 73.09 23.14 6.45
N CYS A 420 73.94 22.13 6.61
CA CYS A 420 74.83 22.08 7.78
C CYS A 420 75.91 23.17 7.70
N LEU A 421 76.16 23.86 8.82
CA LEU A 421 77.06 24.99 8.93
C LEU A 421 78.51 24.58 9.29
N ASN A 422 78.68 23.41 9.91
CA ASN A 422 79.96 22.77 10.22
C ASN A 422 79.96 21.34 9.61
N ASP A 423 80.20 21.21 8.30
CA ASP A 423 80.36 19.91 7.63
C ASP A 423 81.67 19.85 6.84
N ALA A 424 82.75 19.45 7.52
CA ALA A 424 84.09 19.40 6.97
C ALA A 424 84.32 18.30 5.92
N ASP A 425 83.55 17.21 5.92
CA ASP A 425 83.77 16.05 5.02
C ASP A 425 82.73 15.88 3.92
N SER A 426 81.55 16.51 4.03
CA SER A 426 80.58 16.72 2.96
C SER A 426 80.08 15.45 2.25
N ASP A 427 80.29 14.26 2.84
CA ASP A 427 79.45 13.08 2.61
C ASP A 427 78.19 13.13 3.52
N GLY A 428 78.10 14.07 4.48
CA GLY A 428 76.83 14.71 4.87
C GLY A 428 76.42 14.71 6.35
N VAL A 429 77.33 14.90 7.32
CA VAL A 429 76.99 14.93 8.76
C VAL A 429 77.76 16.04 9.50
N CYS A 430 77.12 16.75 10.44
CA CYS A 430 77.77 17.86 11.14
C CYS A 430 78.91 17.39 12.09
N ASP A 431 80.05 18.11 12.06
CA ASP A 431 81.38 17.84 12.69
C ASP A 431 81.38 17.37 14.17
N GLU A 432 80.30 17.57 14.93
CA GLU A 432 80.29 17.58 16.39
C GLU A 432 79.36 16.52 17.03
N PHE A 433 78.76 15.59 16.25
CA PHE A 433 77.77 14.61 16.74
C PHE A 433 78.24 13.11 16.77
N GLU A 434 79.08 12.69 17.76
CA GLU A 434 79.66 11.31 18.01
C GLU A 434 79.16 10.53 19.27
N GLU A 435 79.01 9.18 19.23
CA GLU A 435 79.45 8.18 20.28
C GLU A 435 79.30 6.67 19.86
N PRO A 436 79.85 5.67 20.61
CA PRO A 436 79.68 4.19 20.38
C PRO A 436 79.28 3.33 21.61
N GLY A 437 78.81 2.08 21.41
CA GLY A 437 78.42 1.11 22.47
C GLY A 437 77.45 -0.02 22.03
N CYS A 438 76.97 -0.91 22.92
CA CYS A 438 75.97 -1.93 22.50
C CYS A 438 74.68 -1.22 22.04
N THR A 439 74.32 -1.41 20.78
CA THR A 439 73.18 -0.75 20.11
C THR A 439 71.83 -1.36 20.49
N TYR A 440 71.82 -2.61 20.96
CA TYR A 440 70.61 -3.36 21.27
C TYR A 440 70.01 -2.91 22.60
N PHE A 441 69.00 -2.04 22.53
CA PHE A 441 68.33 -1.36 23.65
C PHE A 441 67.71 -2.23 24.75
N MET A 442 67.63 -3.55 24.57
CA MET A 442 66.82 -4.47 25.40
C MET A 442 67.16 -5.06 26.93
N ALA A 443 69.08 -5.58 28.18
CA ALA A 443 70.54 -5.31 28.53
C ALA A 443 70.88 -4.12 29.46
N ALA A 444 71.58 -4.48 30.53
CA ALA A 444 72.38 -3.55 31.32
C ALA A 444 73.69 -3.12 30.62
N ASN A 445 73.80 -3.18 29.28
CA ASN A 445 74.90 -2.53 28.56
C ASN A 445 74.53 -1.83 27.24
N TYR A 446 73.25 -1.53 27.01
CA TYR A 446 72.85 -0.57 25.98
C TYR A 446 73.50 0.81 26.19
N ALA A 447 73.92 1.45 25.10
CA ALA A 447 74.39 2.83 25.07
C ALA A 447 73.44 3.69 24.19
N PRO A 448 72.70 4.67 24.76
CA PRO A 448 71.72 5.49 24.04
C PRO A 448 72.38 6.61 23.21
N SER A 449 73.47 6.28 22.51
CA SER A 449 74.38 7.20 21.81
C SER A 449 75.20 6.51 20.71
N ALA A 450 74.97 5.23 20.42
CA ALA A 450 75.96 4.35 19.81
C ALA A 450 75.92 4.22 18.28
N THR A 451 77.10 4.29 17.65
CA THR A 451 77.33 4.09 16.20
C THR A 451 78.22 2.87 15.83
N ASP A 452 78.95 2.29 16.79
CA ASP A 452 79.75 1.05 16.65
C ASP A 452 79.52 0.13 17.87
N ASP A 453 79.51 -1.19 17.68
CA ASP A 453 78.74 -2.14 18.50
C ASP A 453 79.55 -3.26 19.19
N ASP A 454 79.07 -3.71 20.35
CA ASP A 454 79.63 -4.82 21.15
C ASP A 454 78.71 -6.07 21.21
N GLY A 455 77.42 -5.94 20.87
CA GLY A 455 76.46 -7.04 20.70
C GLY A 455 76.15 -7.92 21.91
N SER A 456 76.75 -7.69 23.09
CA SER A 456 76.74 -8.62 24.24
C SER A 456 75.49 -8.57 25.15
N CYS A 457 74.39 -8.06 24.60
CA CYS A 457 73.17 -7.64 25.30
C CYS A 457 72.24 -8.83 25.77
N VAL A 458 71.32 -8.64 26.77
CA VAL A 458 70.82 -9.70 27.72
C VAL A 458 69.28 -9.71 28.04
N PHE A 459 68.82 -9.22 29.21
CA PHE A 459 67.42 -8.98 29.70
C PHE A 459 66.54 -10.11 30.36
N GLU A 460 65.59 -9.67 31.21
CA GLU A 460 64.46 -10.34 31.94
C GLU A 460 63.37 -9.22 32.22
N GLY A 461 62.09 -9.37 32.63
CA GLY A 461 61.21 -10.47 33.11
C GLY A 461 60.50 -10.08 34.45
N ASN A 462 59.20 -10.28 34.77
CA ASN A 462 57.99 -10.86 34.12
C ASN A 462 56.68 -10.39 34.87
N GLY A 463 55.45 -10.65 34.37
CA GLY A 463 54.15 -10.08 34.85
C GLY A 463 53.11 -10.99 35.58
N ILE A 464 51.88 -10.48 35.84
CA ILE A 464 50.76 -11.03 36.68
C ILE A 464 49.35 -10.59 36.13
N THR A 465 48.22 -11.25 36.47
CA THR A 465 46.84 -11.05 35.90
C THR A 465 45.65 -11.22 36.89
N GLY A 466 44.45 -10.66 36.61
CA GLY A 466 43.12 -10.78 37.29
C GLY A 466 42.10 -9.60 37.11
N CYS A 467 40.89 -9.83 36.55
CA CYS A 467 39.73 -8.91 36.28
C CYS A 467 39.34 -7.92 37.41
N PHE A 468 38.65 -6.78 37.12
CA PHE A 468 38.39 -5.69 38.11
C PHE A 468 37.05 -4.91 38.22
N TYR A 469 36.07 -4.98 37.30
CA TYR A 469 34.96 -3.98 37.24
C TYR A 469 33.92 -4.07 38.40
N SER A 470 33.29 -2.94 38.81
CA SER A 470 32.33 -2.88 39.94
C SER A 470 30.85 -3.12 39.60
N ASN A 471 30.46 -2.92 38.35
CA ASN A 471 29.13 -3.26 37.81
C ASN A 471 29.09 -4.65 37.17
N ALA A 472 30.22 -5.36 37.13
CA ALA A 472 30.29 -6.75 36.71
C ALA A 472 29.80 -7.65 37.85
N CYS A 473 28.98 -8.65 37.53
CA CYS A 473 28.46 -9.64 38.48
C CYS A 473 29.60 -10.45 39.17
N ASN A 474 30.83 -10.43 38.62
CA ASN A 474 32.03 -11.06 39.20
C ASN A 474 33.14 -10.09 39.63
N TYR A 475 32.76 -8.90 40.13
CA TYR A 475 33.64 -7.87 40.70
C TYR A 475 34.72 -8.41 41.66
N ASN A 476 36.00 -8.11 41.35
CA ASN A 476 37.18 -8.53 42.11
C ASN A 476 37.99 -7.32 42.66
N PRO A 477 37.67 -6.82 43.87
CA PRO A 477 38.38 -5.70 44.50
C PRO A 477 39.77 -6.07 45.10
N ALA A 478 40.57 -6.88 44.38
CA ALA A 478 41.97 -7.17 44.68
C ALA A 478 42.87 -7.20 43.44
N ALA A 479 42.35 -6.79 42.28
CA ALA A 479 43.06 -6.80 41.02
C ALA A 479 44.38 -6.00 41.00
N THR A 480 45.29 -6.39 40.11
CA THR A 480 46.46 -5.59 39.72
C THR A 480 46.54 -5.35 38.21
N VAL A 481 45.93 -6.23 37.41
CA VAL A 481 45.99 -6.26 35.93
C VAL A 481 44.72 -6.98 35.47
N ASN A 482 43.83 -6.34 34.70
CA ASN A 482 42.60 -7.00 34.21
C ASN A 482 42.95 -8.16 33.26
N ASP A 483 42.30 -9.31 33.40
CA ASP A 483 42.54 -10.52 32.59
C ASP A 483 41.40 -10.85 31.62
N GLY A 484 40.41 -9.97 31.50
CA GLY A 484 39.25 -10.13 30.61
C GLY A 484 38.21 -11.13 31.10
N SER A 485 38.35 -11.73 32.30
CA SER A 485 37.41 -12.76 32.80
C SER A 485 36.07 -12.20 33.31
N CYS A 486 35.65 -11.01 32.87
CA CYS A 486 34.58 -10.22 33.50
C CYS A 486 33.19 -10.51 32.88
N ILE A 487 32.13 -10.44 33.67
CA ILE A 487 30.74 -10.84 33.31
C ILE A 487 29.73 -9.84 33.89
N PHE A 488 28.67 -9.50 33.16
CA PHE A 488 27.62 -8.52 33.51
C PHE A 488 26.22 -9.16 33.51
N ALA A 489 25.17 -8.39 33.79
CA ALA A 489 23.76 -8.81 33.64
C ALA A 489 23.21 -8.41 32.26
N THR A 490 22.21 -9.14 31.76
CA THR A 490 21.47 -8.85 30.52
C THR A 490 20.45 -7.74 30.77
N ASP A 491 20.21 -6.85 29.78
CA ASP A 491 19.18 -5.80 29.87
C ASP A 491 17.81 -6.40 30.24
N GLY A 492 16.97 -5.67 30.98
CA GLY A 492 15.72 -6.19 31.56
C GLY A 492 15.86 -7.13 32.79
N LEU A 493 17.08 -7.60 33.13
CA LEU A 493 17.32 -8.60 34.19
C LEU A 493 18.37 -8.18 35.24
N ASN A 494 18.28 -8.74 36.46
CA ASN A 494 19.33 -8.61 37.48
C ASN A 494 20.44 -9.68 37.35
N CYS A 495 21.53 -9.57 38.13
CA CYS A 495 22.66 -10.54 38.11
C CYS A 495 22.29 -11.98 38.51
N ASP A 496 21.10 -12.18 39.09
CA ASP A 496 20.54 -13.49 39.44
C ASP A 496 19.54 -14.00 38.37
N GLY A 497 19.31 -13.23 37.30
CA GLY A 497 18.42 -13.55 36.18
C GLY A 497 16.94 -13.29 36.48
N GLU A 498 16.63 -12.48 37.49
CA GLU A 498 15.25 -12.12 37.83
C GLU A 498 14.81 -10.85 37.11
N CYS A 499 13.52 -10.82 36.78
CA CYS A 499 12.87 -9.77 36.04
C CYS A 499 12.79 -8.44 36.81
N LEU A 500 13.07 -7.32 36.13
CA LEU A 500 13.09 -5.99 36.73
C LEU A 500 11.70 -5.33 36.82
N LEU A 501 10.80 -5.61 35.86
CA LEU A 501 9.40 -5.21 35.84
C LEU A 501 8.58 -6.26 35.08
N ASP A 502 7.42 -6.63 35.63
CA ASP A 502 6.46 -7.63 35.14
C ASP A 502 5.09 -7.14 35.62
N CYS A 503 4.43 -6.33 34.80
CA CYS A 503 3.28 -5.54 35.21
C CYS A 503 1.95 -6.32 35.18
N ASP A 504 1.85 -7.38 34.38
CA ASP A 504 0.68 -8.24 34.24
C ASP A 504 0.80 -9.60 34.99
N GLY A 505 2.01 -9.97 35.41
CA GLY A 505 2.30 -11.14 36.24
C GLY A 505 2.39 -12.45 35.47
N ASP A 506 2.57 -12.42 34.13
CA ASP A 506 2.64 -13.62 33.29
C ASP A 506 4.01 -14.34 33.33
N GLY A 507 5.03 -13.66 33.88
CA GLY A 507 6.39 -14.17 34.06
C GLY A 507 7.37 -13.85 32.92
N ILE A 508 6.97 -13.01 31.97
CA ILE A 508 7.81 -12.35 30.97
C ILE A 508 8.04 -10.91 31.45
N CYS A 509 9.22 -10.33 31.18
CA CYS A 509 9.43 -8.92 31.54
C CYS A 509 8.80 -8.01 30.49
N ASP A 510 8.28 -6.86 30.92
CA ASP A 510 7.70 -5.84 30.03
C ASP A 510 8.64 -5.50 28.84
N ASP A 511 9.96 -5.40 29.06
CA ASP A 511 10.96 -5.15 28.00
C ASP A 511 11.08 -6.28 26.95
N PHE A 512 10.49 -7.45 27.22
CA PHE A 512 10.49 -8.65 26.38
C PHE A 512 9.09 -9.07 25.92
N GLU A 513 8.06 -8.31 26.26
CA GLU A 513 6.70 -8.56 25.80
C GLU A 513 6.56 -8.19 24.32
N VAL A 514 5.82 -9.02 23.59
CA VAL A 514 5.52 -8.79 22.18
C VAL A 514 4.04 -8.44 22.10
N ALA A 515 3.73 -7.19 21.74
CA ALA A 515 2.36 -6.72 21.60
C ALA A 515 1.63 -7.41 20.45
N GLY A 516 0.36 -7.79 20.65
CA GLY A 516 -0.51 -8.34 19.60
C GLY A 516 -1.66 -9.19 20.11
N CYS A 517 -2.57 -9.56 19.20
CA CYS A 517 -3.74 -10.35 19.54
C CYS A 517 -3.39 -11.83 19.82
N ILE A 518 -3.70 -12.31 21.03
CA ILE A 518 -3.51 -13.71 21.46
C ILE A 518 -4.72 -14.62 21.20
N ASP A 519 -5.85 -14.08 20.72
CA ASP A 519 -7.03 -14.86 20.36
C ASP A 519 -6.82 -15.55 19.01
N ASP A 520 -6.78 -16.88 19.00
CA ASP A 520 -6.56 -17.70 17.81
C ASP A 520 -7.73 -17.67 16.80
N GLN A 521 -8.81 -16.99 17.15
CA GLN A 521 -9.95 -16.71 16.28
C GLN A 521 -9.89 -15.33 15.63
N ALA A 522 -9.00 -14.42 16.05
CA ALA A 522 -8.88 -13.10 15.42
C ALA A 522 -8.15 -13.18 14.07
N CYS A 523 -8.54 -12.33 13.13
CA CYS A 523 -7.94 -12.21 11.80
C CYS A 523 -6.47 -11.74 11.87
N ASN A 524 -6.13 -10.94 12.89
CA ASN A 524 -4.77 -10.48 13.18
C ASN A 524 -4.08 -11.26 14.31
N PHE A 525 -4.50 -12.51 14.56
CA PHE A 525 -3.87 -13.38 15.57
C PHE A 525 -2.35 -13.48 15.37
N ASN A 526 -1.60 -13.25 16.46
CA ASN A 526 -0.16 -13.40 16.49
C ASN A 526 0.25 -14.41 17.56
N ALA A 527 0.67 -15.61 17.12
CA ALA A 527 1.14 -16.67 18.01
C ALA A 527 2.42 -16.34 18.80
N GLY A 528 3.08 -15.22 18.48
CA GLY A 528 4.23 -14.69 19.21
C GLY A 528 3.92 -13.57 20.20
N ALA A 529 2.66 -13.12 20.28
CA ALA A 529 2.24 -12.12 21.26
C ALA A 529 2.18 -12.72 22.68
N THR A 530 2.45 -11.90 23.70
CA THR A 530 2.45 -12.31 25.13
C THR A 530 1.41 -11.51 25.88
N ASP A 531 1.53 -10.19 25.73
CA ASP A 531 0.53 -9.15 25.77
C ASP A 531 -0.88 -9.59 25.32
N ALA A 532 -1.87 -8.82 25.76
CA ALA A 532 -3.15 -8.71 25.08
C ALA A 532 -3.64 -7.26 25.12
N PHE A 533 -3.16 -6.40 24.23
CA PHE A 533 -3.89 -5.17 23.91
C PHE A 533 -5.18 -5.55 23.17
N ASP A 534 -6.27 -4.85 23.46
CA ASP A 534 -7.63 -5.06 22.95
C ASP A 534 -7.76 -4.66 21.45
N ASN A 535 -6.83 -5.12 20.61
CA ASN A 535 -6.72 -4.85 19.19
C ASN A 535 -6.99 -6.08 18.31
N CYS A 536 -7.59 -7.13 18.89
CA CYS A 536 -8.03 -8.31 18.14
C CYS A 536 -9.10 -7.91 17.12
N GLU A 537 -8.75 -8.01 15.85
CA GLU A 537 -9.64 -7.67 14.75
C GLU A 537 -10.32 -8.94 14.21
N TYR A 538 -11.65 -8.92 14.12
CA TYR A 538 -12.44 -10.05 13.65
C TYR A 538 -13.13 -9.81 12.30
N LEU A 539 -13.05 -8.58 11.76
CA LEU A 539 -13.81 -8.18 10.57
C LEU A 539 -12.98 -8.19 9.28
N SER A 540 -11.65 -8.07 9.32
CA SER A 540 -10.80 -8.10 8.11
C SER A 540 -10.76 -9.44 7.38
N CYS A 541 -11.19 -10.54 8.01
CA CYS A 541 -11.33 -11.85 7.40
C CYS A 541 -12.79 -12.30 7.26
N ALA A 542 -13.74 -11.38 7.46
CA ALA A 542 -15.14 -11.57 7.13
C ALA A 542 -15.38 -11.27 5.64
N ASP A 543 -16.01 -12.20 4.93
CA ASP A 543 -16.33 -12.06 3.51
C ASP A 543 -17.59 -12.90 3.19
N CYS A 544 -18.08 -12.83 1.96
CA CYS A 544 -19.33 -13.47 1.59
C CYS A 544 -19.22 -15.00 1.53
N MET A 545 -19.94 -15.70 2.43
CA MET A 545 -19.98 -17.17 2.50
C MET A 545 -21.22 -17.78 1.82
N GLU A 546 -22.07 -16.98 1.18
CA GLU A 546 -23.27 -17.43 0.48
C GLU A 546 -22.90 -17.98 -0.92
N GLU A 547 -23.06 -19.29 -1.15
CA GLU A 547 -22.71 -19.97 -2.41
C GLU A 547 -23.46 -19.41 -3.64
N GLY A 548 -24.50 -18.61 -3.43
CA GLY A 548 -25.29 -17.95 -4.48
C GLY A 548 -24.91 -16.49 -4.78
N ALA A 549 -23.97 -15.89 -4.05
CA ALA A 549 -23.53 -14.52 -4.26
C ALA A 549 -22.42 -14.42 -5.30
N CYS A 550 -22.37 -13.30 -6.02
CA CYS A 550 -21.39 -13.05 -7.08
C CYS A 550 -19.96 -12.92 -6.54
N ASN A 551 -19.80 -12.39 -5.33
CA ASN A 551 -18.52 -12.29 -4.63
C ASN A 551 -18.31 -13.41 -3.60
N PHE A 552 -18.92 -14.58 -3.79
CA PHE A 552 -18.74 -15.72 -2.90
C PHE A 552 -17.27 -16.11 -2.72
N ASN A 553 -16.80 -16.07 -1.47
CA ASN A 553 -15.46 -16.45 -1.09
C ASN A 553 -15.48 -17.70 -0.19
N PRO A 554 -15.13 -18.90 -0.72
CA PRO A 554 -15.13 -20.15 0.04
C PRO A 554 -14.01 -20.24 1.10
N THR A 555 -13.15 -19.22 1.20
CA THR A 555 -12.04 -19.17 2.17
C THR A 555 -12.28 -18.21 3.33
N ALA A 556 -13.41 -17.49 3.33
CA ALA A 556 -13.82 -16.61 4.42
C ALA A 556 -14.00 -17.41 5.73
N ILE A 557 -13.54 -16.84 6.85
CA ILE A 557 -13.66 -17.46 8.19
C ILE A 557 -14.98 -17.05 8.85
N TYR A 558 -15.42 -15.82 8.59
CA TYR A 558 -16.67 -15.25 9.06
C TYR A 558 -17.54 -14.78 7.88
N GLY A 559 -18.85 -14.93 8.01
CA GLY A 559 -19.80 -14.43 7.00
C GLY A 559 -20.10 -12.95 7.24
N SER A 560 -19.93 -12.11 6.21
CA SER A 560 -20.28 -10.69 6.23
C SER A 560 -21.64 -10.43 5.54
N GLU A 561 -22.22 -9.24 5.76
CA GLU A 561 -23.39 -8.75 5.01
C GLU A 561 -23.04 -8.22 3.61
N THR A 562 -21.77 -8.34 3.19
CA THR A 562 -21.27 -7.80 1.91
C THR A 562 -21.54 -8.72 0.72
N CYS A 563 -22.40 -9.73 0.86
CA CYS A 563 -22.80 -10.61 -0.24
C CYS A 563 -23.59 -9.83 -1.29
N GLU A 564 -23.03 -9.72 -2.49
CA GLU A 564 -23.66 -9.01 -3.60
C GLU A 564 -24.15 -9.98 -4.67
N TYR A 565 -25.25 -9.61 -5.34
CA TYR A 565 -25.97 -10.49 -6.28
C TYR A 565 -26.17 -9.85 -7.65
N GLU A 566 -25.68 -8.63 -7.85
CA GLU A 566 -25.99 -7.83 -9.04
C GLU A 566 -24.88 -7.88 -10.09
N SER A 567 -23.59 -7.96 -9.70
CA SER A 567 -22.47 -7.91 -10.64
C SER A 567 -22.37 -9.10 -11.60
N CYS A 568 -22.95 -10.25 -11.24
CA CYS A 568 -23.02 -11.46 -12.06
C CYS A 568 -24.43 -11.77 -12.56
N ALA A 569 -25.34 -10.78 -12.45
CA ALA A 569 -26.69 -10.82 -12.97
C ALA A 569 -26.71 -10.31 -14.42
N GLY A 570 -27.35 -11.04 -15.31
CA GLY A 570 -27.43 -10.69 -16.72
C GLY A 570 -28.07 -11.77 -17.58
N CYS A 571 -27.98 -11.61 -18.90
CA CYS A 571 -28.58 -12.56 -19.81
C CYS A 571 -27.77 -13.87 -19.93
N THR A 572 -28.30 -14.94 -19.37
CA THR A 572 -27.72 -16.30 -19.42
C THR A 572 -28.22 -17.15 -20.61
N LEU A 573 -29.15 -16.63 -21.42
CA LEU A 573 -29.71 -17.35 -22.57
C LEU A 573 -28.83 -17.17 -23.80
N ALA A 574 -28.18 -18.24 -24.25
CA ALA A 574 -27.26 -18.23 -25.39
C ALA A 574 -27.88 -17.72 -26.71
N ASP A 575 -29.20 -17.80 -26.85
CA ASP A 575 -29.94 -17.36 -28.05
C ASP A 575 -30.31 -15.86 -28.03
N ALA A 576 -30.01 -15.14 -26.95
CA ALA A 576 -30.29 -13.71 -26.85
C ALA A 576 -29.15 -12.87 -27.45
N CYS A 577 -29.51 -11.70 -27.95
CA CYS A 577 -28.57 -10.76 -28.57
C CYS A 577 -27.55 -10.18 -27.58
N ASN A 578 -27.94 -10.03 -26.31
CA ASN A 578 -27.08 -9.54 -25.22
C ASN A 578 -26.61 -10.67 -24.30
N PHE A 579 -26.53 -11.91 -24.79
CA PHE A 579 -25.98 -13.03 -24.02
C PHE A 579 -24.55 -12.74 -23.56
N ASP A 580 -24.30 -12.94 -22.26
CA ASP A 580 -22.96 -12.89 -21.67
C ASP A 580 -22.60 -14.27 -21.08
N PRO A 581 -21.53 -14.94 -21.55
CA PRO A 581 -21.12 -16.22 -20.99
C PRO A 581 -20.48 -16.13 -19.59
N LEU A 582 -20.26 -14.93 -19.04
CA LEU A 582 -19.65 -14.71 -17.73
C LEU A 582 -20.68 -14.47 -16.61
N VAL A 583 -21.94 -14.14 -16.94
CA VAL A 583 -23.00 -13.97 -15.94
C VAL A 583 -23.63 -15.31 -15.57
N THR A 584 -23.95 -15.50 -14.30
CA THR A 584 -24.46 -16.77 -13.75
C THR A 584 -25.87 -16.65 -13.18
N ILE A 585 -26.36 -15.43 -12.95
CA ILE A 585 -27.69 -15.15 -12.43
C ILE A 585 -28.56 -14.55 -13.55
N PRO A 586 -29.69 -15.17 -13.94
CA PRO A 586 -30.62 -14.58 -14.90
C PRO A 586 -31.41 -13.42 -14.28
N ASP A 587 -31.41 -12.25 -14.93
CA ASP A 587 -32.04 -11.00 -14.46
C ASP A 587 -33.18 -10.51 -15.37
N ASP A 588 -33.69 -11.37 -16.26
CA ASP A 588 -34.68 -11.03 -17.30
C ASP A 588 -34.22 -9.95 -18.31
N SER A 589 -32.92 -9.60 -18.37
CA SER A 589 -32.39 -8.62 -19.33
C SER A 589 -32.23 -9.15 -20.76
N CYS A 590 -32.48 -10.44 -21.01
CA CYS A 590 -32.32 -11.06 -22.33
C CYS A 590 -33.21 -10.42 -23.40
N GLU A 591 -32.57 -9.85 -24.43
CA GLU A 591 -33.24 -9.23 -25.57
C GLU A 591 -32.91 -9.95 -26.88
N PHE A 592 -33.86 -10.00 -27.81
CA PHE A 592 -33.80 -10.82 -29.02
C PHE A 592 -33.98 -10.01 -30.31
N GLU A 593 -34.06 -8.68 -30.21
CA GLU A 593 -34.45 -7.82 -31.34
C GLU A 593 -33.26 -7.10 -31.97
N SER A 594 -32.23 -6.74 -31.20
CA SER A 594 -31.12 -5.92 -31.71
C SER A 594 -30.22 -6.63 -32.74
N CYS A 595 -30.12 -7.95 -32.66
CA CYS A 595 -29.38 -8.81 -33.57
C CYS A 595 -30.29 -9.57 -34.57
N ALA A 596 -31.57 -9.20 -34.62
CA ALA A 596 -32.54 -9.76 -35.54
C ALA A 596 -32.51 -9.04 -36.89
N GLY A 597 -32.34 -9.80 -37.97
CA GLY A 597 -32.27 -9.28 -39.33
C GLY A 597 -32.11 -10.40 -40.36
N CYS A 598 -31.97 -10.08 -41.64
CA CYS A 598 -31.84 -11.13 -42.65
C CYS A 598 -30.45 -11.79 -42.59
N THR A 599 -30.37 -13.04 -42.14
CA THR A 599 -29.11 -13.79 -42.02
C THR A 599 -28.68 -14.47 -43.33
N TYR A 600 -29.55 -14.49 -44.33
CA TYR A 600 -29.29 -15.18 -45.59
C TYR A 600 -28.43 -14.34 -46.54
N SER A 601 -27.15 -14.70 -46.68
CA SER A 601 -26.16 -14.00 -47.53
C SER A 601 -26.54 -13.81 -49.01
N GLY A 602 -27.54 -14.55 -49.51
CA GLY A 602 -28.04 -14.42 -50.88
C GLY A 602 -29.28 -13.52 -51.04
N ALA A 603 -29.77 -12.88 -49.98
CA ALA A 603 -30.88 -11.95 -50.03
C ALA A 603 -30.39 -10.54 -50.35
N ASP A 604 -31.25 -9.74 -50.98
CA ASP A 604 -30.93 -8.35 -51.36
C ASP A 604 -30.74 -7.43 -50.14
N ASN A 605 -31.29 -7.81 -48.98
CA ASN A 605 -31.19 -7.12 -47.71
C ASN A 605 -30.48 -7.94 -46.63
N TYR A 606 -29.54 -8.82 -47.02
CA TYR A 606 -28.68 -9.53 -46.07
C TYR A 606 -27.98 -8.56 -45.11
N ASP A 607 -28.06 -8.86 -43.81
CA ASP A 607 -27.34 -8.15 -42.76
C ASP A 607 -26.27 -9.08 -42.15
N PRO A 608 -24.98 -8.81 -42.35
CA PRO A 608 -23.90 -9.60 -41.76
C PRO A 608 -23.76 -9.45 -40.24
N ALA A 609 -24.41 -8.47 -39.62
CA ALA A 609 -24.45 -8.30 -38.16
C ALA A 609 -25.64 -9.03 -37.50
N ALA A 610 -26.61 -9.51 -38.29
CA ALA A 610 -27.73 -10.28 -37.76
C ALA A 610 -27.28 -11.71 -37.42
N THR A 611 -27.58 -12.15 -36.20
CA THR A 611 -27.38 -13.52 -35.74
C THR A 611 -28.70 -14.28 -35.61
N ILE A 612 -29.84 -13.57 -35.58
CA ILE A 612 -31.21 -14.12 -35.54
C ILE A 612 -31.95 -13.73 -36.82
N ASP A 613 -32.54 -14.70 -37.53
CA ASP A 613 -33.33 -14.40 -38.75
C ASP A 613 -34.74 -13.92 -38.42
N ASP A 614 -35.06 -12.67 -38.76
CA ASP A 614 -36.38 -12.06 -38.51
C ASP A 614 -37.40 -12.30 -39.64
N GLY A 615 -37.01 -13.07 -40.66
CA GLY A 615 -37.83 -13.34 -41.85
C GLY A 615 -37.96 -12.15 -42.81
N SER A 616 -37.17 -11.09 -42.64
CA SER A 616 -37.23 -9.90 -43.51
C SER A 616 -36.54 -10.07 -44.87
N CYS A 617 -35.89 -11.21 -45.15
CA CYS A 617 -35.12 -11.45 -46.39
C CYS A 617 -35.94 -11.25 -47.69
N GLN A 618 -35.43 -10.44 -48.62
CA GLN A 618 -36.05 -10.03 -49.89
C GLN A 618 -35.26 -10.47 -51.13
N MET A 619 -35.95 -10.65 -52.27
CA MET A 619 -35.37 -10.84 -53.61
C MET A 619 -36.28 -10.33 -54.74
N GLU A 620 -35.75 -9.65 -55.76
CA GLU A 620 -36.36 -9.65 -57.12
C GLU A 620 -35.33 -9.52 -58.26
N GLY A 621 -34.84 -10.66 -58.75
CA GLY A 621 -34.24 -10.73 -60.07
C GLY A 621 -33.89 -12.16 -60.51
N THR A 622 -34.13 -12.58 -61.75
CA THR A 622 -34.90 -12.00 -62.85
C THR A 622 -35.42 -13.15 -63.74
N PHE A 623 -36.59 -12.90 -64.30
CA PHE A 623 -37.27 -13.60 -65.38
C PHE A 623 -36.41 -13.83 -66.64
N GLU A 624 -36.30 -15.07 -67.14
CA GLU A 624 -36.46 -15.37 -68.57
C GLU A 624 -36.91 -16.82 -68.87
N MET A 625 -37.67 -16.91 -69.96
CA MET A 625 -38.58 -17.98 -70.41
C MET A 625 -37.97 -19.39 -70.59
N LEU A 626 -38.78 -20.44 -70.36
CA LEU A 626 -39.44 -21.24 -71.42
C LEU A 626 -40.23 -22.45 -70.83
N THR A 627 -41.56 -22.41 -71.02
CA THR A 627 -42.49 -23.52 -71.39
C THR A 627 -42.38 -24.86 -70.64
N ASP A 628 -43.43 -25.45 -70.03
CA ASP A 628 -44.76 -25.74 -70.60
C ASP A 628 -45.65 -26.41 -69.52
N SER A 629 -46.94 -26.01 -69.46
CA SER A 629 -48.11 -26.73 -68.89
C SER A 629 -48.12 -27.07 -67.38
N ALA A 630 -49.15 -26.82 -66.55
CA ALA A 630 -50.58 -26.67 -66.76
C ALA A 630 -51.29 -26.18 -65.46
N TYR A 631 -52.34 -25.37 -65.64
CA TYR A 631 -53.55 -25.23 -64.78
C TYR A 631 -53.49 -24.57 -63.38
N ASP A 632 -53.76 -23.26 -63.41
CA ASP A 632 -54.82 -22.53 -62.67
C ASP A 632 -55.67 -23.28 -61.62
N SER A 633 -55.53 -22.93 -60.33
CA SER A 633 -56.53 -22.14 -59.57
C SER A 633 -56.39 -22.34 -58.05
N GLY A 634 -56.57 -21.27 -57.27
CA GLY A 634 -57.09 -21.38 -55.89
C GLY A 634 -56.21 -20.81 -54.78
N TYR A 635 -56.50 -19.57 -54.41
CA TYR A 635 -56.07 -18.88 -53.20
C TYR A 635 -56.94 -19.31 -51.99
N LEU A 636 -56.30 -19.44 -50.82
CA LEU A 636 -56.78 -19.48 -49.42
C LEU A 636 -56.74 -20.80 -48.62
N ASP A 637 -55.98 -20.66 -47.52
CA ASP A 637 -56.13 -21.18 -46.15
C ASP A 637 -56.05 -22.69 -45.89
N GLY A 638 -55.02 -23.05 -45.11
CA GLY A 638 -55.27 -23.78 -43.86
C GLY A 638 -54.44 -25.05 -43.62
N ILE A 639 -53.37 -24.89 -42.84
CA ILE A 639 -52.92 -25.74 -41.72
C ILE A 639 -52.19 -27.08 -42.03
N ASN A 640 -51.03 -27.20 -41.36
CA ASN A 640 -50.26 -28.40 -40.93
C ASN A 640 -49.41 -29.19 -41.95
N MET A 641 -48.12 -28.83 -42.04
CA MET A 641 -46.93 -29.72 -41.98
C MET A 641 -45.76 -28.88 -41.40
N GLY A 642 -44.79 -29.40 -40.64
CA GLY A 642 -44.78 -30.64 -39.84
C GLY A 642 -43.55 -31.54 -39.99
N GLU A 643 -42.65 -31.49 -38.98
CA GLU A 643 -41.70 -32.54 -38.53
C GLU A 643 -40.49 -32.93 -39.42
N LEU A 644 -39.46 -33.48 -38.75
CA LEU A 644 -38.17 -34.05 -39.24
C LEU A 644 -37.13 -33.02 -39.79
N GLU A 645 -35.80 -33.12 -39.58
CA GLU A 645 -34.91 -34.12 -38.93
C GLU A 645 -33.84 -33.41 -38.03
N CYS A 646 -33.15 -34.11 -37.09
CA CYS A 646 -32.03 -33.65 -36.25
C CYS A 646 -30.73 -33.36 -37.02
N GLU A 647 -30.01 -32.28 -36.70
CA GLU A 647 -28.54 -32.19 -36.73
C GLU A 647 -28.08 -30.82 -36.19
N ASP A 648 -27.41 -30.80 -35.04
CA ASP A 648 -26.35 -29.83 -34.81
C ASP A 648 -25.08 -30.59 -34.45
N ASP A 649 -24.01 -30.12 -35.08
CA ASP A 649 -22.63 -30.19 -34.66
C ASP A 649 -21.77 -31.41 -35.04
N VAL A 650 -21.38 -31.47 -36.32
CA VAL A 650 -20.01 -31.91 -36.69
C VAL A 650 -19.44 -31.05 -37.82
N SER A 651 -19.17 -29.77 -37.54
CA SER A 651 -18.37 -28.94 -38.45
C SER A 651 -17.25 -28.15 -37.77
N SER A 652 -16.53 -28.78 -36.83
CA SER A 652 -15.25 -28.27 -36.34
C SER A 652 -14.09 -29.27 -36.44
N ALA A 653 -14.21 -30.30 -37.29
CA ALA A 653 -13.11 -31.23 -37.52
C ALA A 653 -12.97 -31.64 -38.99
N PHE A 654 -13.01 -30.71 -39.95
CA PHE A 654 -12.44 -30.94 -41.30
C PHE A 654 -12.22 -29.62 -42.04
N ASN A 655 -11.15 -28.90 -41.70
CA ASN A 655 -10.32 -28.15 -42.66
C ASN A 655 -9.05 -27.64 -41.97
N ASP A 656 -8.17 -28.57 -41.61
CA ASP A 656 -6.73 -28.31 -41.66
C ASP A 656 -6.08 -29.50 -42.38
N GLY A 657 -5.57 -29.24 -43.59
CA GLY A 657 -4.77 -30.21 -44.34
C GLY A 657 -5.34 -30.60 -45.70
N PHE A 658 -5.45 -29.65 -46.62
CA PHE A 658 -5.35 -29.97 -48.05
C PHE A 658 -4.17 -29.21 -48.67
N ASP A 659 -2.98 -29.81 -48.60
CA ASP A 659 -1.90 -29.53 -49.56
C ASP A 659 -1.31 -30.84 -50.12
N LEU A 660 -1.53 -30.99 -51.43
CA LEU A 660 -0.85 -31.83 -52.42
C LEU A 660 -0.52 -33.31 -52.14
N GLY A 661 -1.26 -34.19 -52.83
CA GLY A 661 -0.63 -35.22 -53.67
C GLY A 661 -1.10 -36.67 -53.48
N SER A 662 -1.41 -37.33 -54.60
CA SER A 662 -1.31 -38.78 -54.81
C SER A 662 -2.29 -39.71 -54.07
N ALA A 663 -3.23 -40.26 -54.85
CA ALA A 663 -3.74 -41.65 -54.84
C ALA A 663 -3.51 -42.57 -53.61
N GLN A 664 -4.63 -43.13 -53.12
CA GLN A 664 -4.82 -44.42 -52.42
C GLN A 664 -4.18 -44.62 -51.03
N SER A 665 -5.04 -44.62 -49.99
CA SER A 665 -4.95 -45.52 -48.83
C SER A 665 -6.40 -45.97 -48.53
N THR A 666 -6.80 -47.25 -48.64
CA THR A 666 -6.55 -48.39 -47.75
C THR A 666 -6.78 -48.11 -46.26
N GLY A 667 -7.90 -47.45 -45.92
CA GLY A 667 -8.51 -47.60 -44.59
C GLY A 667 -9.21 -48.96 -44.43
N ASN A 668 -9.67 -49.27 -43.21
CA ASN A 668 -10.46 -50.48 -42.92
C ASN A 668 -11.43 -50.25 -41.76
N SER A 669 -12.18 -51.29 -41.37
CA SER A 669 -13.25 -51.23 -40.36
C SER A 669 -12.85 -50.81 -38.94
N GLU A 670 -11.56 -50.55 -38.69
CA GLU A 670 -11.06 -50.09 -37.38
C GLU A 670 -10.79 -48.57 -37.36
N SER A 671 -11.09 -47.84 -38.44
CA SER A 671 -10.84 -46.40 -38.56
C SER A 671 -12.09 -45.52 -38.41
N CYS A 672 -13.27 -46.10 -38.12
CA CYS A 672 -14.50 -45.35 -37.92
C CYS A 672 -14.69 -45.00 -36.45
N GLY A 673 -14.92 -43.72 -36.16
CA GLY A 673 -15.22 -43.23 -34.81
C GLY A 673 -16.62 -43.63 -34.33
N PRO A 674 -16.92 -43.42 -33.04
CA PRO A 674 -18.25 -43.70 -32.47
C PRO A 674 -19.37 -43.02 -33.29
N GLY A 675 -20.47 -43.73 -33.53
CA GLY A 675 -21.60 -43.23 -34.33
C GLY A 675 -21.52 -43.53 -35.84
N THR A 676 -20.48 -44.23 -36.32
CA THR A 676 -20.35 -44.60 -37.75
C THR A 676 -19.93 -46.06 -37.99
N ILE A 677 -20.40 -46.66 -39.09
CA ILE A 677 -20.08 -48.02 -39.56
C ILE A 677 -19.29 -47.94 -40.88
N TRP A 678 -18.26 -48.79 -41.02
CA TRP A 678 -17.47 -48.87 -42.26
C TRP A 678 -18.25 -49.56 -43.39
N ASN A 679 -18.42 -48.87 -44.52
CA ASN A 679 -18.99 -49.46 -45.73
C ASN A 679 -17.89 -49.81 -46.74
N SER A 680 -17.70 -51.11 -46.99
CA SER A 680 -16.62 -51.63 -47.86
C SER A 680 -16.81 -51.38 -49.36
N ASP A 681 -18.02 -51.00 -49.80
CA ASP A 681 -18.29 -50.75 -51.22
C ASP A 681 -17.86 -49.33 -51.62
N TYR A 682 -17.93 -48.39 -50.69
CA TYR A 682 -17.54 -46.98 -50.88
C TYR A 682 -16.23 -46.62 -50.16
N ASN A 683 -15.77 -47.49 -49.25
CA ASN A 683 -14.56 -47.36 -48.43
C ASN A 683 -14.58 -46.05 -47.62
N LEU A 684 -15.68 -45.88 -46.90
CA LEU A 684 -16.07 -44.70 -46.13
C LEU A 684 -16.83 -45.14 -44.88
N CYS A 685 -16.75 -44.35 -43.80
CA CYS A 685 -17.57 -44.50 -42.60
C CYS A 685 -18.93 -43.81 -42.81
N LEU A 686 -20.03 -44.51 -42.57
CA LEU A 686 -21.42 -44.01 -42.69
C LEU A 686 -22.10 -44.01 -41.32
N PRO A 687 -22.94 -43.03 -40.97
CA PRO A 687 -23.59 -42.97 -39.65
C PRO A 687 -24.58 -44.13 -39.39
N GLU A 688 -24.68 -44.58 -38.14
CA GLU A 688 -25.56 -45.69 -37.70
C GLU A 688 -26.93 -45.14 -37.22
N PRO A 689 -28.09 -45.59 -37.76
CA PRO A 689 -29.35 -44.88 -37.52
C PRO A 689 -30.25 -45.60 -36.51
N ILE A 690 -29.94 -45.57 -35.20
CA ILE A 690 -30.92 -45.90 -34.14
C ILE A 690 -30.56 -45.14 -32.84
N CYS A 691 -31.39 -44.16 -32.43
CA CYS A 691 -31.35 -43.56 -31.10
C CYS A 691 -32.20 -44.43 -30.15
N GLU A 692 -31.65 -45.45 -29.46
CA GLU A 692 -32.44 -46.37 -28.59
C GLU A 692 -32.94 -45.69 -27.29
N GLY A 693 -33.87 -44.74 -27.45
CA GLY A 693 -34.51 -43.95 -26.39
C GLY A 693 -35.76 -43.18 -26.86
N ASP A 694 -35.85 -42.87 -28.16
CA ASP A 694 -37.05 -42.35 -28.86
C ASP A 694 -38.09 -43.47 -28.98
N LEU A 695 -39.19 -43.37 -28.21
CA LEU A 695 -40.16 -44.45 -28.04
C LEU A 695 -41.33 -44.33 -29.01
N ASN A 696 -41.67 -43.12 -29.43
CA ASN A 696 -42.73 -42.90 -30.41
C ASN A 696 -42.21 -42.90 -31.87
N HIS A 697 -40.88 -43.04 -32.04
CA HIS A 697 -40.17 -43.09 -33.33
C HIS A 697 -40.39 -41.83 -34.18
N ASP A 698 -40.54 -40.68 -33.53
CA ASP A 698 -40.67 -39.38 -34.19
C ASP A 698 -39.31 -38.71 -34.48
N GLY A 699 -38.22 -39.37 -34.08
CA GLY A 699 -36.85 -38.92 -34.30
C GLY A 699 -36.35 -37.96 -33.21
N VAL A 700 -37.13 -37.68 -32.17
CA VAL A 700 -36.77 -36.77 -31.08
C VAL A 700 -36.87 -37.51 -29.75
N VAL A 701 -35.93 -37.28 -28.82
CA VAL A 701 -36.07 -37.76 -27.42
C VAL A 701 -36.59 -36.59 -26.60
N GLY A 702 -37.90 -36.54 -26.36
CA GLY A 702 -38.56 -35.37 -25.78
C GLY A 702 -39.55 -35.67 -24.66
N VAL A 703 -40.23 -34.61 -24.21
CA VAL A 703 -41.30 -34.71 -23.21
C VAL A 703 -42.42 -35.64 -23.71
N SER A 704 -42.61 -35.75 -25.03
CA SER A 704 -43.53 -36.67 -25.71
C SER A 704 -43.25 -38.14 -25.38
N ASP A 705 -41.98 -38.57 -25.41
CA ASP A 705 -41.56 -39.93 -25.06
C ASP A 705 -41.68 -40.18 -23.56
N LEU A 706 -41.33 -39.19 -22.75
CA LEU A 706 -41.50 -39.23 -21.30
C LEU A 706 -42.99 -39.35 -20.93
N LEU A 707 -43.87 -38.68 -21.65
CA LEU A 707 -45.32 -38.78 -21.50
C LEU A 707 -45.85 -40.14 -21.97
N LEU A 708 -45.24 -40.77 -22.97
CA LEU A 708 -45.56 -42.17 -23.34
C LEU A 708 -45.19 -43.16 -22.22
N ILE A 709 -44.03 -42.95 -21.59
CA ILE A 709 -43.58 -43.74 -20.42
C ILE A 709 -44.54 -43.53 -19.24
N LEU A 710 -44.90 -42.27 -18.96
CA LEU A 710 -45.77 -41.89 -17.84
C LEU A 710 -47.23 -42.32 -18.08
N ALA A 711 -47.71 -42.34 -19.32
CA ALA A 711 -49.05 -42.81 -19.68
C ALA A 711 -49.21 -44.33 -19.49
N TYR A 712 -48.13 -45.09 -19.55
CA TYR A 712 -48.11 -46.53 -19.23
C TYR A 712 -47.82 -46.84 -17.76
N TYR A 713 -47.36 -45.84 -16.98
CA TYR A 713 -47.06 -46.00 -15.56
C TYR A 713 -48.35 -46.25 -14.76
N MET A 714 -48.44 -47.43 -14.13
CA MET A 714 -49.61 -48.03 -13.46
C MET A 714 -50.63 -48.82 -14.32
N THR A 715 -50.32 -49.16 -15.57
CA THR A 715 -51.07 -50.23 -16.27
C THR A 715 -50.49 -51.61 -15.93
N VAL A 716 -51.36 -52.61 -15.73
CA VAL A 716 -51.04 -54.00 -15.29
C VAL A 716 -51.27 -55.01 -16.42
N CYS A 717 -50.94 -56.29 -16.21
CA CYS A 717 -51.32 -57.46 -17.05
C CYS A 717 -51.96 -58.61 -16.23
N GLU A 718 -52.47 -59.65 -16.93
CA GLU A 718 -52.71 -61.02 -16.40
C GLU A 718 -51.53 -61.96 -16.71
#